data_AF-A0A562LAQ8-F1
#
_entry.id   AF-A0A562LAQ8-F1
#
_cell.length_a   1.000
_cell.length_b   1.000
_cell.length_c   1.000
_cell.angle_alpha   90.00
_cell.angle_beta   90.00
_cell.angle_gamma   90.00
#
_symmetry.space_group_name_H-M   'P 1'
#
loop_
_entity.id
_entity.type
_entity.pdbx_description
1 polymer ?
#
loop_
_entity_poly.entity_id
_entity_poly.type
_entity_poly.pdbx_seq_one_letter_code
_entity_poly.pdbx_strand_id
1 'polypeptide(L)'
;MKRSSLALTLALAVAAGAAQAAGPLYLSTETGRLRPLVWDTSNGPIPVYTDGGGAFTYDYDGVTPFITIERANEITAFAFNEWSEVPTSTFKAAVAGTIASQTGVADVTSANAADFYGVENGYGFWVLYDTDGSILEEYFGVPRSSVLGIAFPEFGDGNGRIIEATAVMNGWNVWDTDVDGNQVAGVFTHEFGHAINLSHSQVNGPMVYQSYTYAPYQPGIKGCVAPVHRYDYPDGMGANPADPKTLETMFPFIDHGGQAGAEQSTIDHPDDKAGISNLYPAANYASSRGTISGVLRLKDGSTEYSGINIVARNVDDLMGDAVSAMSGDQTQGLVGPDGRFTINNLTPGEQYVVYIEEITSGGYPTTPTMMVSQGEYWNAAEDSDPVADTACDATPILAEAGVSKQADITYNGYLKGVQFTPVVSANLVQVSKSGRRASGTLGTEIGFFWDQNKGIELLPEGVVVSHGAMDRNGQRTLVSADPDGNGIREPVILGNNQLTGLGDLSGDSCNVDGISASGWDIDDSANKAVGLAYVDRDGDGRCGGSFKNEIVPFVWDAKRGMRQLDLSLDEVQPWVRAAGISGNGRVIVGSANISKALAWVDEGKIIDLGQLIGANDLYATNYDGTRVPMYSSIRREMVLWNAMRGTGEDAFTSIDGLRYCRDVPYTSFFGEDLCAVYGEEYLYEMLGTAPMGVSAVTDKGDIVLGRAGSFFTGFSGGIWIEGLGWMSMREFLRKQGVVEAENIDFNNPLAVSASGSEIVGGIAGAQFSWMIQADQVYVCQNGQSVLTGFPNGLKAKVAAGAQFGRCEFQ
;
A
#
# COMPACT_ATOMS: atom_id res chain seq x y z
N MET A 1 30.15 9.54 -41.74
CA MET A 1 29.10 8.75 -41.07
C MET A 1 28.75 9.50 -39.80
N LYS A 2 27.54 10.06 -39.70
CA LYS A 2 27.10 10.76 -38.48
C LYS A 2 26.88 9.69 -37.41
N ARG A 3 27.66 9.71 -36.33
CA ARG A 3 27.34 8.95 -35.11
C ARG A 3 26.01 9.52 -34.60
N SER A 4 25.01 8.67 -34.46
CA SER A 4 23.74 9.02 -33.85
C SER A 4 23.92 8.77 -32.35
N SER A 5 24.32 9.76 -31.56
CA SER A 5 24.23 9.65 -30.10
C SER A 5 22.76 9.72 -29.70
N LEU A 6 22.36 8.85 -28.77
CA LEU A 6 21.01 8.83 -28.21
C LEU A 6 21.10 9.49 -26.83
N ALA A 7 20.43 10.62 -26.65
CA ALA A 7 20.19 11.16 -25.32
C ALA A 7 19.24 10.20 -24.59
N LEU A 8 19.64 9.69 -23.43
CA LEU A 8 18.69 9.04 -22.53
C LEU A 8 17.83 10.18 -21.96
N THR A 9 16.64 10.36 -22.53
CA THR A 9 15.75 11.45 -22.14
C THR A 9 15.52 11.46 -20.63
N LEU A 10 15.85 12.59 -20.01
CA LEU A 10 15.64 12.94 -18.62
C LEU A 10 14.13 12.88 -18.29
N ALA A 11 13.63 11.70 -17.91
CA ALA A 11 12.31 11.56 -17.33
C ALA A 11 12.43 11.76 -15.82
N LEU A 12 12.63 13.02 -15.39
CA LEU A 12 12.33 13.42 -14.00
C LEU A 12 10.81 13.33 -13.80
N ALA A 13 10.35 12.13 -13.47
CA ALA A 13 9.11 12.00 -12.74
C ALA A 13 9.40 12.44 -11.30
N VAL A 14 9.03 13.68 -10.97
CA VAL A 14 8.79 14.08 -9.57
C VAL A 14 7.57 13.29 -9.10
N ALA A 15 7.80 12.04 -8.72
CA ALA A 15 6.89 11.16 -8.02
C ALA A 15 7.76 10.23 -7.17
N ALA A 16 7.37 10.01 -5.92
CA ALA A 16 7.98 9.06 -4.99
C ALA A 16 7.80 7.60 -5.46
N GLY A 17 8.19 7.26 -6.69
CA GLY A 17 8.02 5.93 -7.26
C GLY A 17 8.91 5.73 -8.48
N ALA A 18 9.61 4.59 -8.48
CA ALA A 18 10.48 4.03 -9.51
C ALA A 18 11.94 4.52 -9.51
N ALA A 19 12.79 3.80 -8.79
CA ALA A 19 14.25 3.94 -8.79
C ALA A 19 14.97 2.69 -8.23
N GLN A 20 14.65 1.50 -8.71
CA GLN A 20 15.55 0.39 -9.06
C GLN A 20 16.51 -0.29 -7.96
N ALA A 21 16.34 -1.55 -7.39
CA ALA A 21 17.15 -2.63 -6.61
C ALA A 21 17.94 -3.75 -7.37
N ALA A 22 19.16 -4.10 -6.96
CA ALA A 22 20.03 -5.26 -7.20
C ALA A 22 20.21 -5.73 -8.67
N GLY A 23 19.58 -5.04 -9.61
CA GLY A 23 19.70 -5.20 -11.04
C GLY A 23 20.29 -3.95 -11.70
N PRO A 24 20.24 -3.86 -13.04
CA PRO A 24 20.61 -2.65 -13.73
C PRO A 24 19.59 -1.53 -13.48
N LEU A 25 20.06 -0.29 -13.33
CA LEU A 25 19.21 0.90 -13.28
C LEU A 25 18.52 1.13 -14.64
N TYR A 26 19.25 0.96 -15.75
CA TYR A 26 18.74 1.06 -17.11
C TYR A 26 18.96 -0.21 -17.91
N LEU A 27 17.86 -0.69 -18.51
CA LEU A 27 17.87 -1.66 -19.61
C LEU A 27 17.71 -0.95 -20.96
N SER A 28 18.35 -1.51 -21.99
CA SER A 28 18.27 -1.04 -23.37
C SER A 28 17.88 -2.18 -24.31
N THR A 29 17.10 -1.85 -25.33
CA THR A 29 16.71 -2.76 -26.43
C THR A 29 17.52 -2.53 -27.70
N GLU A 30 18.51 -1.62 -27.68
CA GLU A 30 19.29 -1.20 -28.86
C GLU A 30 19.99 -2.36 -29.58
N THR A 31 20.32 -3.43 -28.86
CA THR A 31 20.94 -4.65 -29.41
C THR A 31 19.92 -5.69 -29.92
N GLY A 32 18.63 -5.34 -29.98
CA GLY A 32 17.53 -6.22 -30.35
C GLY A 32 17.07 -7.17 -29.24
N ARG A 33 17.66 -7.07 -28.04
CA ARG A 33 17.26 -7.75 -26.81
C ARG A 33 17.40 -6.79 -25.64
N LEU A 34 16.46 -6.84 -24.71
CA LEU A 34 16.50 -6.06 -23.47
C LEU A 34 17.70 -6.53 -22.62
N ARG A 35 18.64 -5.64 -22.34
CA ARG A 35 19.88 -5.90 -21.60
C ARG A 35 20.34 -4.67 -20.82
N PRO A 36 21.12 -4.83 -19.74
CA PRO A 36 21.76 -3.72 -19.06
C PRO A 36 22.55 -2.82 -20.01
N LEU A 37 22.47 -1.51 -19.83
CA LEU A 37 23.50 -0.60 -20.31
C LEU A 37 24.78 -0.83 -19.50
N VAL A 38 25.92 -0.88 -20.17
CA VAL A 38 27.22 -1.14 -19.52
C VAL A 38 28.32 -0.25 -20.08
N TRP A 39 29.28 0.13 -19.24
CA TRP A 39 30.54 0.70 -19.69
C TRP A 39 31.41 -0.32 -20.45
N ASP A 40 32.18 0.15 -21.44
CA ASP A 40 33.23 -0.66 -22.07
C ASP A 40 34.49 -0.70 -21.19
N THR A 41 34.70 -1.82 -20.50
CA THR A 41 35.84 -2.03 -19.58
C THR A 41 37.12 -2.52 -20.28
N SER A 42 37.12 -2.65 -21.61
CA SER A 42 38.26 -3.19 -22.37
C SER A 42 39.38 -2.18 -22.66
N ASN A 43 39.11 -0.88 -22.53
CA ASN A 43 40.02 0.19 -22.94
C ASN A 43 40.81 0.84 -21.78
N GLY A 44 40.82 0.21 -20.61
CA GLY A 44 41.42 0.75 -19.38
C GLY A 44 40.38 1.41 -18.46
N PRO A 45 40.83 2.08 -17.39
CA PRO A 45 39.92 2.75 -16.45
C PRO A 45 39.11 3.85 -17.13
N ILE A 46 37.82 3.92 -16.81
CA ILE A 46 36.93 4.98 -17.26
C ILE A 46 37.36 6.29 -16.56
N PRO A 47 37.56 7.40 -17.29
CA PRO A 47 38.02 8.65 -16.71
C PRO A 47 36.90 9.31 -15.89
N VAL A 48 37.28 9.87 -14.75
CA VAL A 48 36.41 10.69 -13.89
C VAL A 48 36.92 12.13 -13.92
N TYR A 49 36.04 13.08 -14.17
CA TYR A 49 36.31 14.51 -14.16
C TYR A 49 35.53 15.18 -13.02
N THR A 50 36.25 15.81 -12.10
CA THR A 50 35.63 16.46 -10.94
C THR A 50 35.52 17.96 -11.12
N ASP A 51 34.49 18.52 -10.50
CA ASP A 51 34.22 19.94 -10.49
C ASP A 51 35.21 20.74 -9.62
N GLY A 52 35.22 22.05 -9.83
CA GLY A 52 35.98 23.01 -9.04
C GLY A 52 35.10 23.75 -8.04
N GLY A 53 35.28 25.07 -7.95
CA GLY A 53 34.62 25.91 -6.96
C GLY A 53 35.50 26.30 -5.76
N GLY A 54 34.92 27.03 -4.81
CA GLY A 54 35.63 27.54 -3.63
C GLY A 54 35.71 26.56 -2.46
N ALA A 55 34.73 25.67 -2.33
CA ALA A 55 34.64 24.59 -1.35
C ALA A 55 33.59 23.58 -1.84
N PHE A 56 33.62 22.34 -1.33
CA PHE A 56 32.47 21.45 -1.48
C PHE A 56 31.37 21.84 -0.50
N THR A 57 31.74 22.17 0.73
CA THR A 57 30.82 22.65 1.78
C THR A 57 31.43 23.88 2.45
N TYR A 58 30.64 24.92 2.65
CA TYR A 58 31.02 26.06 3.51
C TYR A 58 30.52 25.85 4.94
N ASP A 59 31.27 26.38 5.91
CA ASP A 59 30.82 26.53 7.29
C ASP A 59 29.64 27.52 7.38
N TYR A 60 29.01 27.65 8.53
CA TYR A 60 27.84 28.51 8.77
C TYR A 60 28.06 30.00 8.42
N ASP A 61 29.31 30.45 8.28
CA ASP A 61 29.64 31.80 7.83
C ASP A 61 29.50 32.00 6.30
N GLY A 62 29.27 30.91 5.55
CA GLY A 62 29.06 30.88 4.11
C GLY A 62 30.31 31.18 3.27
N VAL A 63 31.50 31.23 3.88
CA VAL A 63 32.75 31.61 3.19
C VAL A 63 33.96 30.77 3.58
N THR A 64 33.98 30.21 4.78
CA THR A 64 35.07 29.34 5.24
C THR A 64 34.81 27.92 4.73
N PRO A 65 35.72 27.32 3.94
CA PRO A 65 35.57 25.93 3.52
C PRO A 65 35.53 25.00 4.73
N PHE A 66 34.42 24.30 4.91
CA PHE A 66 34.27 23.22 5.88
C PHE A 66 34.82 21.91 5.30
N ILE A 67 34.38 21.54 4.09
CA ILE A 67 35.01 20.52 3.26
C ILE A 67 35.55 21.19 1.99
N THR A 68 36.85 21.09 1.75
CA THR A 68 37.49 21.69 0.57
C THR A 68 37.25 20.85 -0.69
N ILE A 69 37.46 21.46 -1.87
CA ILE A 69 37.41 20.74 -3.15
C ILE A 69 38.48 19.65 -3.23
N GLU A 70 39.67 19.89 -2.68
CA GLU A 70 40.71 18.87 -2.62
C GLU A 70 40.24 17.65 -1.82
N ARG A 71 39.59 17.88 -0.67
CA ARG A 71 39.05 16.78 0.15
C ARG A 71 37.89 16.07 -0.56
N ALA A 72 36.99 16.79 -1.21
CA ALA A 72 35.93 16.18 -2.02
C ALA A 72 36.50 15.34 -3.18
N ASN A 73 37.61 15.76 -3.81
CA ASN A 73 38.30 14.97 -4.83
C ASN A 73 38.93 13.70 -4.26
N GLU A 74 39.46 13.74 -3.03
CA GLU A 74 39.94 12.53 -2.34
C GLU A 74 38.79 11.55 -2.05
N ILE A 75 37.65 12.05 -1.59
CA ILE A 75 36.44 11.24 -1.35
C ILE A 75 35.93 10.65 -2.66
N THR A 76 35.87 11.43 -3.74
CA THR A 76 35.51 10.95 -5.07
C THR A 76 36.45 9.85 -5.55
N ALA A 77 37.77 10.04 -5.40
CA ALA A 77 38.75 9.02 -5.77
C ALA A 77 38.60 7.74 -4.93
N PHE A 78 38.36 7.88 -3.62
CA PHE A 78 38.08 6.77 -2.72
C PHE A 78 36.84 5.97 -3.16
N ALA A 79 35.70 6.63 -3.36
CA ALA A 79 34.44 6.00 -3.74
C ALA A 79 34.53 5.23 -5.07
N PHE A 80 35.18 5.79 -6.10
CA PHE A 80 35.43 5.05 -7.35
C PHE A 80 36.43 3.90 -7.17
N ASN A 81 37.38 4.03 -6.23
CA ASN A 81 38.33 2.97 -5.92
C ASN A 81 37.64 1.76 -5.30
N GLU A 82 36.68 1.97 -4.38
CA GLU A 82 35.90 0.88 -3.77
C GLU A 82 35.20 0.00 -4.84
N TRP A 83 34.51 0.62 -5.80
CA TRP A 83 33.94 -0.11 -6.94
C TRP A 83 34.99 -0.75 -7.86
N SER A 84 36.14 -0.10 -8.00
CA SER A 84 37.24 -0.56 -8.86
C SER A 84 38.07 -1.69 -8.24
N GLU A 85 38.04 -1.90 -6.93
CA GLU A 85 38.86 -2.93 -6.28
C GLU A 85 38.16 -4.29 -6.14
N VAL A 86 36.88 -4.38 -6.52
CA VAL A 86 36.11 -5.64 -6.50
C VAL A 86 36.76 -6.70 -7.42
N PRO A 87 37.33 -7.79 -6.88
CA PRO A 87 38.12 -8.73 -7.68
C PRO A 87 37.32 -9.54 -8.70
N THR A 88 36.02 -9.70 -8.46
CA THR A 88 35.07 -10.40 -9.33
C THR A 88 34.52 -9.52 -10.43
N SER A 89 34.95 -8.24 -10.51
CA SER A 89 34.51 -7.28 -11.51
C SER A 89 35.66 -6.78 -12.41
N THR A 90 35.37 -6.58 -13.70
CA THR A 90 36.27 -5.92 -14.65
C THR A 90 36.18 -4.40 -14.61
N PHE A 91 35.20 -3.84 -13.90
CA PHE A 91 35.03 -2.39 -13.79
C PHE A 91 36.26 -1.73 -13.16
N LYS A 92 36.70 -0.62 -13.74
CA LYS A 92 37.78 0.23 -13.24
C LYS A 92 37.47 1.67 -13.64
N ALA A 93 37.59 2.61 -12.71
CA ALA A 93 37.49 4.05 -12.95
C ALA A 93 38.55 4.79 -12.14
N ALA A 94 38.96 5.96 -12.60
CA ALA A 94 39.94 6.78 -11.89
C ALA A 94 39.78 8.27 -12.23
N VAL A 95 40.05 9.13 -11.25
CA VAL A 95 40.14 10.58 -11.46
C VAL A 95 41.25 10.88 -12.47
N ALA A 96 40.84 11.42 -13.62
CA ALA A 96 41.72 11.69 -14.76
C ALA A 96 42.02 13.18 -14.93
N GLY A 97 41.21 14.06 -14.34
CA GLY A 97 41.38 15.51 -14.40
C GLY A 97 40.17 16.23 -13.80
N THR A 98 40.05 17.52 -14.12
CA THR A 98 38.92 18.36 -13.69
C THR A 98 38.03 18.73 -14.86
N ILE A 99 36.77 19.06 -14.59
CA ILE A 99 35.84 19.62 -15.57
C ILE A 99 36.46 20.84 -16.25
N ALA A 100 37.08 21.74 -15.49
CA ALA A 100 37.78 22.92 -16.00
C ALA A 100 38.85 22.59 -17.04
N SER A 101 39.57 21.47 -16.89
CA SER A 101 40.59 21.05 -17.85
C SER A 101 40.00 20.55 -19.17
N GLN A 102 38.76 20.04 -19.16
CA GLN A 102 38.08 19.49 -20.32
C GLN A 102 37.22 20.54 -21.05
N THR A 103 36.52 21.39 -20.30
CA THR A 103 35.49 22.30 -20.84
C THR A 103 35.87 23.78 -20.71
N GLY A 104 36.83 24.11 -19.84
CA GLY A 104 37.16 25.49 -19.47
C GLY A 104 36.23 26.10 -18.41
N VAL A 105 35.22 25.36 -17.93
CA VAL A 105 34.31 25.79 -16.86
C VAL A 105 34.94 25.46 -15.51
N ALA A 106 35.23 26.51 -14.72
CA ALA A 106 35.92 26.35 -13.44
C ALA A 106 35.05 25.79 -12.32
N ASP A 107 33.73 25.99 -12.40
CA ASP A 107 32.76 25.66 -11.36
C ASP A 107 31.37 25.51 -12.02
N VAL A 108 30.69 24.40 -11.76
CA VAL A 108 29.32 24.18 -12.23
C VAL A 108 28.34 24.53 -11.10
N THR A 109 27.40 25.41 -11.41
CA THR A 109 26.39 25.96 -10.49
C THR A 109 25.01 25.90 -11.14
N SER A 110 23.95 26.26 -10.43
CA SER A 110 22.60 26.30 -11.03
C SER A 110 22.52 27.20 -12.28
N ALA A 111 23.38 28.24 -12.36
CA ALA A 111 23.41 29.19 -13.47
C ALA A 111 23.91 28.59 -14.81
N ASN A 112 24.69 27.51 -14.77
CA ASN A 112 25.25 26.84 -15.96
C ASN A 112 25.03 25.31 -15.98
N ALA A 113 24.27 24.75 -15.03
CA ALA A 113 23.95 23.33 -14.98
C ALA A 113 23.31 22.80 -16.28
N ALA A 114 22.50 23.62 -16.96
CA ALA A 114 21.88 23.27 -18.25
C ALA A 114 22.87 23.10 -19.41
N ASP A 115 24.12 23.58 -19.26
CA ASP A 115 25.18 23.38 -20.25
C ASP A 115 25.87 22.00 -20.09
N PHE A 116 25.65 21.34 -18.95
CA PHE A 116 26.18 20.01 -18.65
C PHE A 116 25.11 18.93 -18.76
N TYR A 117 23.92 19.17 -18.21
CA TYR A 117 22.82 18.23 -18.26
C TYR A 117 22.01 18.33 -19.57
N GLY A 118 21.72 17.18 -20.16
CA GLY A 118 21.10 17.05 -21.48
C GLY A 118 22.05 17.34 -22.63
N VAL A 119 23.36 17.48 -22.36
CA VAL A 119 24.42 17.78 -23.33
C VAL A 119 25.53 16.74 -23.22
N GLU A 120 25.95 16.14 -24.34
CA GLU A 120 27.05 15.16 -24.35
C GLU A 120 28.40 15.89 -24.15
N ASN A 121 28.96 15.80 -22.93
CA ASN A 121 30.23 16.41 -22.53
C ASN A 121 31.45 15.57 -22.95
N GLY A 122 31.25 14.27 -23.18
CA GLY A 122 32.26 13.34 -23.67
C GLY A 122 32.50 12.15 -22.74
N TYR A 123 33.37 11.25 -23.18
CA TYR A 123 33.56 9.96 -22.52
C TYR A 123 34.09 10.08 -21.09
N GLY A 124 33.31 9.61 -20.11
CA GLY A 124 33.69 9.56 -18.70
C GLY A 124 32.56 9.87 -17.72
N PHE A 125 32.92 9.90 -16.45
CA PHE A 125 32.07 10.37 -15.37
C PHE A 125 32.29 11.87 -15.13
N TRP A 126 31.20 12.62 -14.99
CA TRP A 126 31.22 14.06 -14.68
C TRP A 126 30.64 14.26 -13.27
N VAL A 127 31.51 14.59 -12.31
CA VAL A 127 31.14 14.73 -10.89
C VAL A 127 31.08 16.21 -10.52
N LEU A 128 29.87 16.69 -10.27
CA LEU A 128 29.52 18.07 -9.93
C LEU A 128 29.38 18.23 -8.42
N TYR A 129 29.87 19.36 -7.90
CA TYR A 129 29.84 19.68 -6.47
C TYR A 129 28.86 20.82 -6.20
N ASP A 130 27.61 20.47 -5.84
CA ASP A 130 26.55 21.45 -5.58
C ASP A 130 26.70 22.07 -4.20
N THR A 131 27.58 23.06 -4.11
CA THR A 131 28.08 23.63 -2.85
C THR A 131 26.96 24.23 -1.98
N ASP A 132 25.95 24.84 -2.61
CA ASP A 132 24.84 25.51 -1.94
C ASP A 132 23.48 24.79 -2.13
N GLY A 133 23.47 23.65 -2.82
CA GLY A 133 22.27 22.86 -3.09
C GLY A 133 21.38 23.47 -4.18
N SER A 134 21.84 24.51 -4.89
CA SER A 134 21.05 25.22 -5.90
C SER A 134 20.87 24.42 -7.19
N ILE A 135 21.79 23.53 -7.56
CA ILE A 135 21.58 22.63 -8.71
C ILE A 135 20.38 21.72 -8.42
N LEU A 136 20.30 21.16 -7.21
CA LEU A 136 19.16 20.34 -6.80
C LEU A 136 17.84 21.13 -6.75
N GLU A 137 17.82 22.28 -6.07
CA GLU A 137 16.58 23.07 -5.91
C GLU A 137 16.12 23.75 -7.20
N GLU A 138 17.03 24.38 -7.94
CA GLU A 138 16.66 25.25 -9.07
C GLU A 138 16.63 24.51 -10.42
N TYR A 139 17.53 23.54 -10.64
CA TYR A 139 17.59 22.78 -11.90
C TYR A 139 16.74 21.50 -11.84
N PHE A 140 16.93 20.67 -10.81
CA PHE A 140 16.18 19.41 -10.67
C PHE A 140 14.79 19.59 -10.03
N GLY A 141 14.55 20.71 -9.35
CA GLY A 141 13.28 20.98 -8.67
C GLY A 141 13.05 20.09 -7.45
N VAL A 142 14.12 19.56 -6.84
CA VAL A 142 14.07 18.69 -5.66
C VAL A 142 14.64 19.42 -4.44
N PRO A 143 14.12 19.16 -3.22
CA PRO A 143 14.58 19.87 -2.03
C PRO A 143 16.00 19.45 -1.64
N ARG A 144 16.95 20.41 -1.60
CA ARG A 144 18.33 20.18 -1.12
C ARG A 144 18.42 19.69 0.32
N SER A 145 17.36 19.87 1.12
CA SER A 145 17.31 19.36 2.49
C SER A 145 16.93 17.87 2.59
N SER A 146 16.45 17.24 1.51
CA SER A 146 15.99 15.85 1.50
C SER A 146 16.69 14.96 0.47
N VAL A 147 17.41 15.54 -0.49
CA VAL A 147 18.19 14.80 -1.50
C VAL A 147 19.68 15.02 -1.25
N LEU A 148 20.45 13.94 -1.08
CA LEU A 148 21.89 13.98 -0.75
C LEU A 148 22.77 13.98 -2.00
N GLY A 149 22.28 13.41 -3.09
CA GLY A 149 22.94 13.40 -4.39
C GLY A 149 21.98 12.88 -5.46
N ILE A 150 22.42 12.98 -6.72
CA ILE A 150 21.77 12.34 -7.87
C ILE A 150 22.85 11.88 -8.83
N ALA A 151 22.79 10.64 -9.29
CA ALA A 151 23.69 10.14 -10.31
C ALA A 151 23.03 9.13 -11.27
N PHE A 152 23.42 9.15 -12.54
CA PHE A 152 22.88 8.24 -13.57
C PHE A 152 23.72 8.24 -14.86
N PRO A 153 23.69 7.14 -15.64
CA PRO A 153 24.10 7.15 -17.05
C PRO A 153 23.26 8.12 -17.87
N GLU A 154 23.91 9.05 -18.56
CA GLU A 154 23.24 10.14 -19.28
C GLU A 154 23.25 9.92 -20.80
N PHE A 155 24.34 9.41 -21.35
CA PHE A 155 24.45 9.12 -22.78
C PHE A 155 24.97 7.72 -23.06
N GLY A 156 24.40 7.13 -24.11
CA GLY A 156 24.82 5.86 -24.69
C GLY A 156 25.27 5.99 -26.15
N ASP A 157 26.02 4.99 -26.62
CA ASP A 157 26.52 4.93 -28.00
C ASP A 157 25.50 4.39 -29.03
N GLY A 158 24.29 4.06 -28.59
CA GLY A 158 23.26 3.42 -29.40
C GLY A 158 23.47 1.93 -29.66
N ASN A 159 24.45 1.30 -29.02
CA ASN A 159 24.76 -0.14 -29.12
C ASN A 159 24.80 -0.80 -27.74
N GLY A 160 24.05 -0.27 -26.78
CA GLY A 160 24.00 -0.78 -25.41
C GLY A 160 25.21 -0.43 -24.55
N ARG A 161 26.04 0.56 -24.93
CA ARG A 161 27.15 1.03 -24.10
C ARG A 161 26.94 2.42 -23.55
N ILE A 162 27.30 2.59 -22.29
CA ILE A 162 27.40 3.89 -21.63
C ILE A 162 28.65 4.59 -22.16
N ILE A 163 28.51 5.86 -22.52
CA ILE A 163 29.64 6.73 -22.86
C ILE A 163 29.80 7.86 -21.85
N GLU A 164 28.74 8.27 -21.19
CA GLU A 164 28.76 9.39 -20.26
C GLU A 164 27.78 9.14 -19.11
N ALA A 165 28.22 9.46 -17.89
CA ALA A 165 27.36 9.50 -16.71
C ALA A 165 27.69 10.75 -15.90
N THR A 166 26.68 11.28 -15.21
CA THR A 166 26.79 12.50 -14.44
C THR A 166 26.36 12.21 -13.00
N ALA A 167 27.03 12.85 -12.05
CA ALA A 167 26.74 12.77 -10.63
C ALA A 167 26.81 14.16 -10.01
N VAL A 168 25.80 14.56 -9.23
CA VAL A 168 25.81 15.80 -8.44
C VAL A 168 25.75 15.46 -6.97
N MET A 169 26.75 15.92 -6.21
CA MET A 169 26.86 15.70 -4.77
C MET A 169 26.40 16.97 -4.04
N ASN A 170 25.50 16.83 -3.07
CA ASN A 170 24.96 17.97 -2.32
C ASN A 170 25.93 18.42 -1.22
N GLY A 171 26.68 19.49 -1.50
CA GLY A 171 27.60 20.11 -0.56
C GLY A 171 26.92 20.90 0.56
N TRP A 172 25.65 21.27 0.40
CA TRP A 172 24.89 22.01 1.40
C TRP A 172 24.40 21.14 2.55
N ASN A 173 24.08 19.86 2.28
CA ASN A 173 23.52 18.94 3.24
C ASN A 173 24.58 18.01 3.83
N VAL A 174 25.55 18.60 4.53
CA VAL A 174 26.60 17.88 5.26
C VAL A 174 26.52 18.26 6.74
N TRP A 175 26.62 17.26 7.63
CA TRP A 175 26.59 17.51 9.06
C TRP A 175 27.86 18.22 9.55
N ASP A 176 27.69 19.17 10.46
CA ASP A 176 28.78 19.95 11.06
C ASP A 176 29.76 19.09 11.88
N THR A 177 29.36 17.87 12.24
CA THR A 177 30.22 16.86 12.86
C THR A 177 31.06 16.06 11.87
N ASP A 178 30.76 16.08 10.57
CA ASP A 178 31.49 15.31 9.55
C ASP A 178 32.71 16.07 8.99
N VAL A 179 33.62 16.46 9.89
CA VAL A 179 34.77 17.33 9.57
C VAL A 179 35.73 16.75 8.53
N ASP A 180 35.78 15.42 8.40
CA ASP A 180 36.63 14.71 7.44
C ASP A 180 35.86 14.25 6.19
N GLY A 181 34.54 14.46 6.14
CA GLY A 181 33.68 13.99 5.06
C GLY A 181 33.56 12.45 4.98
N ASN A 182 33.74 11.74 6.09
CA ASN A 182 33.71 10.27 6.11
C ASN A 182 32.28 9.73 6.04
N GLN A 183 31.29 10.47 6.53
CA GLN A 183 29.88 10.05 6.50
C GLN A 183 29.26 10.38 5.14
N VAL A 184 29.55 11.58 4.60
CA VAL A 184 29.12 11.95 3.24
C VAL A 184 29.80 11.09 2.16
N ALA A 185 30.95 10.47 2.45
CA ALA A 185 31.58 9.50 1.54
C ALA A 185 30.65 8.30 1.21
N GLY A 186 29.73 7.93 2.10
CA GLY A 186 28.69 6.94 1.82
C GLY A 186 27.78 7.37 0.67
N VAL A 187 27.37 8.64 0.66
CA VAL A 187 26.57 9.23 -0.43
C VAL A 187 27.34 9.16 -1.75
N PHE A 188 28.62 9.56 -1.76
CA PHE A 188 29.43 9.53 -2.98
C PHE A 188 29.52 8.10 -3.55
N THR A 189 29.80 7.12 -2.69
CA THR A 189 29.94 5.73 -3.10
C THR A 189 28.63 5.14 -3.63
N HIS A 190 27.51 5.44 -2.96
CA HIS A 190 26.17 5.05 -3.39
C HIS A 190 25.79 5.63 -4.76
N GLU A 191 25.91 6.96 -4.91
CA GLU A 191 25.54 7.65 -6.14
C GLU A 191 26.42 7.20 -7.31
N PHE A 192 27.71 6.94 -7.08
CA PHE A 192 28.56 6.39 -8.14
C PHE A 192 28.14 4.98 -8.55
N GLY A 193 27.54 4.19 -7.66
CA GLY A 193 26.85 2.95 -8.02
C GLY A 193 25.78 3.19 -9.09
N HIS A 194 24.92 4.20 -8.92
CA HIS A 194 23.93 4.58 -9.93
C HIS A 194 24.57 5.02 -11.25
N ALA A 195 25.63 5.85 -11.22
CA ALA A 195 26.37 6.24 -12.42
C ALA A 195 26.97 5.04 -13.19
N ILE A 196 27.30 3.96 -12.47
CA ILE A 196 27.80 2.70 -13.03
C ILE A 196 26.67 1.81 -13.60
N ASN A 197 25.42 2.27 -13.49
CA ASN A 197 24.17 1.61 -13.85
C ASN A 197 23.69 0.57 -12.83
N LEU A 198 24.07 0.69 -11.56
CA LEU A 198 23.50 -0.11 -10.48
C LEU A 198 22.23 0.54 -9.94
N SER A 199 21.28 -0.33 -9.68
CA SER A 199 20.17 -0.05 -8.80
C SER A 199 20.57 -0.02 -7.32
N HIS A 200 19.68 0.49 -6.47
CA HIS A 200 19.55 0.22 -5.04
C HIS A 200 19.69 -1.25 -4.67
N SER A 201 19.51 -1.68 -3.44
CA SER A 201 19.19 -3.07 -3.06
C SER A 201 18.53 -3.09 -1.70
N GLN A 202 17.97 -4.24 -1.30
CA GLN A 202 17.40 -4.40 0.04
C GLN A 202 17.83 -5.74 0.62
N VAL A 203 18.71 -5.69 1.62
CA VAL A 203 19.16 -6.85 2.39
C VAL A 203 19.01 -6.55 3.88
N ASN A 204 19.81 -5.63 4.42
CA ASN A 204 19.84 -5.32 5.85
C ASN A 204 19.40 -3.89 6.15
N GLY A 205 19.32 -3.02 5.15
CA GLY A 205 18.91 -1.62 5.32
C GLY A 205 17.66 -1.38 6.16
N PRO A 206 16.55 -2.11 5.97
CA PRO A 206 15.37 -1.94 6.82
C PRO A 206 15.63 -2.27 8.29
N MET A 207 16.46 -3.28 8.57
CA MET A 207 16.85 -3.62 9.93
C MET A 207 17.74 -2.56 10.56
N VAL A 208 18.71 -2.04 9.80
CA VAL A 208 19.68 -1.04 10.28
C VAL A 208 19.01 0.32 10.53
N TYR A 209 18.10 0.76 9.67
CA TYR A 209 17.53 2.11 9.74
C TYR A 209 16.09 2.21 10.26
N GLN A 210 15.27 1.18 10.03
CA GLN A 210 13.81 1.31 10.12
C GLN A 210 13.18 0.38 11.18
N SER A 211 13.96 -0.46 11.85
CA SER A 211 13.46 -1.47 12.78
C SER A 211 13.34 -0.98 14.23
N TYR A 212 12.14 -1.01 14.80
CA TYR A 212 11.86 -0.59 16.18
C TYR A 212 11.24 -1.73 16.99
N THR A 213 11.30 -1.68 18.33
CA THR A 213 10.72 -2.75 19.17
C THR A 213 9.20 -2.89 19.02
N TYR A 214 8.51 -1.82 18.62
CA TYR A 214 7.07 -1.82 18.33
C TYR A 214 6.73 -2.10 16.85
N ALA A 215 7.73 -2.07 15.97
CA ALA A 215 7.60 -2.34 14.53
C ALA A 215 8.92 -2.97 14.01
N PRO A 216 9.23 -4.21 14.42
CA PRO A 216 10.54 -4.78 14.16
C PRO A 216 10.62 -5.45 12.78
N TYR A 217 11.79 -5.38 12.16
CA TYR A 217 12.21 -6.20 11.02
C TYR A 217 13.09 -7.37 11.49
N GLN A 218 13.23 -8.39 10.64
CA GLN A 218 13.97 -9.63 10.94
C GLN A 218 14.85 -10.02 9.74
N PRO A 219 15.98 -10.72 9.96
CA PRO A 219 16.82 -11.25 8.87
C PRO A 219 16.21 -12.55 8.33
N GLY A 220 14.97 -12.49 7.85
CA GLY A 220 14.16 -13.64 7.49
C GLY A 220 12.66 -13.40 7.73
N ILE A 221 11.89 -14.48 7.77
CA ILE A 221 10.45 -14.40 7.92
C ILE A 221 10.05 -14.13 9.38
N LYS A 222 9.13 -13.18 9.57
CA LYS A 222 8.58 -12.79 10.87
C LYS A 222 8.02 -14.03 11.60
N GLY A 223 8.43 -14.20 12.85
CA GLY A 223 8.01 -15.34 13.68
C GLY A 223 8.88 -16.60 13.52
N CYS A 224 9.68 -16.69 12.45
CA CYS A 224 10.62 -17.79 12.23
C CYS A 224 12.02 -17.48 12.79
N VAL A 225 12.41 -16.20 12.79
CA VAL A 225 13.69 -15.70 13.30
C VAL A 225 13.49 -14.52 14.25
N ALA A 226 14.46 -14.28 15.12
CA ALA A 226 14.42 -13.17 16.07
C ALA A 226 14.62 -11.81 15.35
N PRO A 227 13.95 -10.74 15.80
CA PRO A 227 14.12 -9.41 15.23
C PRO A 227 15.48 -8.79 15.54
N VAL A 228 15.92 -7.96 14.61
CA VAL A 228 17.09 -7.08 14.73
C VAL A 228 16.57 -5.65 14.62
N HIS A 229 17.09 -4.75 15.45
CA HIS A 229 16.59 -3.39 15.61
C HIS A 229 17.58 -2.38 15.02
N ARG A 230 17.12 -1.16 14.76
CA ARG A 230 17.97 -0.11 14.19
C ARG A 230 19.24 0.12 15.01
N TYR A 231 20.33 0.44 14.33
CA TYR A 231 21.68 0.42 14.89
C TYR A 231 21.89 1.37 16.08
N ASP A 232 21.15 2.47 16.10
CA ASP A 232 21.19 3.53 17.11
C ASP A 232 20.04 3.42 18.14
N TYR A 233 19.29 2.30 18.16
CA TYR A 233 18.21 2.14 19.14
C TYR A 233 18.74 1.84 20.55
N PRO A 234 18.20 2.47 21.61
CA PRO A 234 18.73 2.27 22.96
C PRO A 234 18.53 0.84 23.51
N ASP A 235 19.61 0.20 23.97
CA ASP A 235 19.60 -1.13 24.62
C ASP A 235 18.61 -1.24 25.78
N GLY A 236 18.44 -0.16 26.54
CA GLY A 236 17.52 -0.09 27.68
C GLY A 236 16.04 -0.30 27.34
N MET A 237 15.69 -0.30 26.05
CA MET A 237 14.34 -0.55 25.53
C MET A 237 14.12 -2.03 25.15
N GLY A 238 15.08 -2.91 25.45
CA GLY A 238 15.00 -4.35 25.13
C GLY A 238 15.32 -4.68 23.67
N ALA A 239 16.06 -3.80 22.99
CA ALA A 239 16.45 -3.99 21.59
C ALA A 239 17.70 -4.84 21.43
N ASN A 240 17.87 -5.34 20.20
CA ASN A 240 19.07 -6.01 19.71
C ASN A 240 19.53 -5.23 18.46
N PRO A 241 20.34 -4.16 18.61
CA PRO A 241 20.72 -3.30 17.50
C PRO A 241 21.54 -4.02 16.44
N ALA A 242 21.31 -3.71 15.17
CA ALA A 242 22.13 -4.15 14.05
C ALA A 242 23.54 -3.54 14.13
N ASP A 243 24.56 -4.28 13.68
CA ASP A 243 25.85 -3.68 13.40
C ASP A 243 25.73 -2.85 12.10
N PRO A 244 26.00 -1.53 12.12
CA PRO A 244 25.91 -0.71 10.91
C PRO A 244 26.84 -1.19 9.78
N LYS A 245 27.87 -1.98 10.09
CA LYS A 245 28.73 -2.67 9.12
C LYS A 245 28.07 -3.82 8.36
N THR A 246 26.78 -4.04 8.57
CA THR A 246 26.00 -5.04 7.82
C THR A 246 25.19 -4.41 6.70
N LEU A 247 25.27 -3.09 6.56
CA LEU A 247 24.44 -2.28 5.68
C LEU A 247 25.03 -2.22 4.26
N GLU A 248 24.27 -2.73 3.29
CA GLU A 248 24.60 -2.63 1.88
C GLU A 248 24.68 -1.16 1.40
N THR A 249 25.71 -0.85 0.60
CA THR A 249 25.95 0.50 0.05
C THR A 249 24.76 0.96 -0.76
N MET A 250 24.17 0.08 -1.58
CA MET A 250 23.06 0.44 -2.45
C MET A 250 21.68 0.52 -1.74
N PHE A 251 21.58 0.42 -0.41
CA PHE A 251 20.29 0.69 0.25
C PHE A 251 19.86 2.16 0.06
N PRO A 252 18.62 2.48 -0.36
CA PRO A 252 18.19 3.82 -0.79
C PRO A 252 18.19 4.92 0.29
N PHE A 253 18.40 4.57 1.55
CA PHE A 253 18.41 5.54 2.64
C PHE A 253 19.79 5.56 3.28
N ILE A 254 20.28 6.76 3.53
CA ILE A 254 21.58 7.00 4.16
C ILE A 254 21.37 7.98 5.31
N ASP A 255 21.81 7.59 6.51
CA ASP A 255 22.00 8.51 7.63
C ASP A 255 23.42 9.07 7.57
N HIS A 256 23.60 10.16 6.84
CA HIS A 256 24.90 10.83 6.67
C HIS A 256 25.33 11.66 7.90
N GLY A 257 24.61 11.56 9.02
CA GLY A 257 24.97 12.14 10.31
C GLY A 257 25.37 11.12 11.38
N GLY A 258 25.38 9.82 11.03
CA GLY A 258 25.74 8.73 11.92
C GLY A 258 26.76 7.75 11.35
N GLN A 259 27.12 6.75 12.15
CA GLN A 259 28.09 5.72 11.75
C GLN A 259 27.63 4.95 10.51
N ALA A 260 26.32 4.69 10.37
CA ALA A 260 25.78 3.94 9.24
C ALA A 260 26.08 4.58 7.88
N GLY A 261 26.07 5.91 7.78
CA GLY A 261 26.47 6.61 6.55
C GLY A 261 27.94 6.39 6.18
N ALA A 262 28.83 6.31 7.18
CA ALA A 262 30.23 5.98 6.94
C ALA A 262 30.43 4.52 6.51
N GLU A 263 29.69 3.57 7.09
CA GLU A 263 29.80 2.15 6.72
C GLU A 263 29.22 1.88 5.31
N GLN A 264 28.28 2.70 4.81
CA GLN A 264 27.82 2.63 3.41
C GLN A 264 28.87 3.07 2.38
N SER A 265 30.01 3.61 2.82
CA SER A 265 31.07 4.07 1.91
C SER A 265 31.98 2.95 1.37
N THR A 266 31.78 1.69 1.77
CA THR A 266 32.65 0.57 1.40
C THR A 266 31.95 -0.52 0.61
N ILE A 267 32.65 -1.14 -0.35
CA ILE A 267 32.13 -2.24 -1.16
C ILE A 267 32.65 -3.59 -0.64
N ASP A 268 32.32 -3.89 0.62
CA ASP A 268 32.71 -5.12 1.31
C ASP A 268 31.56 -6.14 1.44
N HIS A 269 30.31 -5.69 1.35
CA HIS A 269 29.13 -6.55 1.38
C HIS A 269 29.01 -7.49 0.17
N PRO A 270 28.55 -8.74 0.39
CA PRO A 270 28.33 -9.69 -0.72
C PRO A 270 27.33 -9.21 -1.76
N ASP A 271 26.30 -8.47 -1.35
CA ASP A 271 25.27 -7.90 -2.23
C ASP A 271 25.84 -6.83 -3.17
N ASP A 272 26.59 -5.85 -2.64
CA ASP A 272 27.24 -4.82 -3.46
C ASP A 272 28.23 -5.41 -4.46
N LYS A 273 29.04 -6.38 -4.00
CA LYS A 273 29.96 -7.15 -4.86
C LYS A 273 29.22 -7.94 -5.94
N ALA A 274 28.04 -8.50 -5.62
CA ALA A 274 27.21 -9.20 -6.58
C ALA A 274 26.70 -8.24 -7.66
N GLY A 275 26.15 -7.09 -7.27
CA GLY A 275 25.63 -6.07 -8.18
C GLY A 275 26.65 -5.66 -9.25
N ILE A 276 27.83 -5.18 -8.83
CA ILE A 276 28.86 -4.75 -9.77
C ILE A 276 29.42 -5.91 -10.62
N SER A 277 29.57 -7.10 -10.04
CA SER A 277 30.09 -8.28 -10.76
C SER A 277 29.07 -8.86 -11.74
N ASN A 278 27.77 -8.66 -11.52
CA ASN A 278 26.72 -9.05 -12.45
C ASN A 278 26.76 -8.18 -13.72
N LEU A 279 27.03 -6.88 -13.58
CA LEU A 279 27.16 -5.97 -14.72
C LEU A 279 28.50 -6.11 -15.45
N TYR A 280 29.59 -6.26 -14.70
CA TYR A 280 30.97 -6.27 -15.23
C TYR A 280 31.72 -7.53 -14.82
N PRO A 281 31.29 -8.73 -15.21
CA PRO A 281 31.83 -9.98 -14.66
C PRO A 281 33.29 -10.21 -15.06
N ALA A 282 34.15 -10.46 -14.08
CA ALA A 282 35.47 -11.04 -14.31
C ALA A 282 35.34 -12.45 -14.93
N ALA A 283 36.33 -12.87 -15.71
CA ALA A 283 36.27 -14.11 -16.48
C ALA A 283 36.00 -15.37 -15.64
N ASN A 284 36.41 -15.38 -14.37
CA ASN A 284 36.20 -16.50 -13.44
C ASN A 284 34.98 -16.33 -12.52
N TYR A 285 34.28 -15.20 -12.52
CA TYR A 285 33.19 -14.90 -11.57
C TYR A 285 32.15 -16.02 -11.53
N ALA A 286 31.54 -16.33 -12.67
CA ALA A 286 30.53 -17.38 -12.79
C ALA A 286 31.04 -18.77 -12.40
N SER A 287 32.34 -19.06 -12.59
CA SER A 287 32.94 -20.37 -12.26
C SER A 287 33.46 -20.49 -10.82
N SER A 288 33.56 -19.38 -10.10
CA SER A 288 34.15 -19.31 -8.75
C SER A 288 33.13 -19.04 -7.65
N ARG A 289 31.88 -18.75 -8.00
CA ARG A 289 30.79 -18.44 -7.08
C ARG A 289 29.62 -19.39 -7.27
N GLY A 290 28.80 -19.51 -6.24
CA GLY A 290 27.51 -20.18 -6.32
C GLY A 290 26.42 -19.26 -6.85
N THR A 291 25.39 -19.86 -7.44
CA THR A 291 24.21 -19.16 -7.95
C THR A 291 22.95 -19.89 -7.49
N ILE A 292 21.91 -19.14 -7.14
CA ILE A 292 20.55 -19.64 -6.98
C ILE A 292 19.65 -18.89 -7.97
N SER A 293 18.83 -19.62 -8.73
CA SER A 293 17.84 -19.04 -9.63
C SER A 293 16.48 -19.68 -9.39
N GLY A 294 15.41 -18.96 -9.71
CA GLY A 294 14.06 -19.49 -9.55
C GLY A 294 13.02 -18.58 -10.18
N VAL A 295 11.77 -18.94 -9.99
CA VAL A 295 10.62 -18.14 -10.39
C VAL A 295 9.64 -18.06 -9.23
N LEU A 296 9.28 -16.83 -8.84
CA LEU A 296 8.18 -16.56 -7.92
C LEU A 296 6.84 -16.65 -8.66
N ARG A 297 5.93 -17.49 -8.14
CA ARG A 297 4.59 -17.69 -8.68
C ARG A 297 3.53 -17.38 -7.63
N LEU A 298 2.35 -16.98 -8.11
CA LEU A 298 1.15 -16.94 -7.29
C LEU A 298 0.76 -18.34 -6.84
N LYS A 299 -0.13 -18.43 -5.84
CA LYS A 299 -0.65 -19.70 -5.30
C LYS A 299 -1.30 -20.65 -6.31
N ASP A 300 -1.61 -20.17 -7.52
CA ASP A 300 -2.05 -21.03 -8.63
C ASP A 300 -0.91 -21.90 -9.22
N GLY A 301 0.33 -21.68 -8.79
CA GLY A 301 1.53 -22.40 -9.20
C GLY A 301 1.99 -22.11 -10.63
N SER A 302 1.41 -21.12 -11.31
CA SER A 302 1.61 -20.89 -12.75
C SER A 302 1.81 -19.42 -13.13
N THR A 303 1.11 -18.50 -12.47
CA THR A 303 1.16 -17.08 -12.76
C THR A 303 2.38 -16.49 -12.08
N GLU A 304 3.31 -15.97 -12.87
CA GLU A 304 4.52 -15.33 -12.35
C GLU A 304 4.20 -13.97 -11.68
N TYR A 305 4.96 -13.61 -10.64
CA TYR A 305 4.75 -12.37 -9.90
C TYR A 305 6.05 -11.58 -9.76
N SER A 306 6.04 -10.35 -10.27
CA SER A 306 7.17 -9.42 -10.21
C SER A 306 7.03 -8.45 -9.06
N GLY A 307 8.12 -7.79 -8.69
CA GLY A 307 8.05 -6.65 -7.78
C GLY A 307 8.41 -6.96 -6.33
N ILE A 308 8.82 -8.20 -6.05
CA ILE A 308 9.10 -8.74 -4.72
C ILE A 308 10.59 -8.96 -4.53
N ASN A 309 11.10 -8.68 -3.33
CA ASN A 309 12.47 -8.92 -2.92
C ASN A 309 12.67 -10.39 -2.56
N ILE A 310 13.77 -10.98 -3.04
CA ILE A 310 14.17 -12.35 -2.74
C ILE A 310 15.57 -12.32 -2.17
N VAL A 311 15.74 -12.81 -0.95
CA VAL A 311 17.01 -12.75 -0.23
C VAL A 311 17.51 -14.16 0.05
N ALA A 312 18.77 -14.41 -0.28
CA ALA A 312 19.50 -15.59 0.18
C ALA A 312 20.37 -15.19 1.37
N ARG A 313 20.19 -15.83 2.52
CA ARG A 313 20.99 -15.63 3.73
C ARG A 313 21.74 -16.89 4.11
N ASN A 314 23.02 -16.76 4.42
CA ASN A 314 23.81 -17.84 4.97
C ASN A 314 23.24 -18.25 6.33
N VAL A 315 23.01 -19.54 6.54
CA VAL A 315 22.44 -20.08 7.78
C VAL A 315 23.32 -19.85 9.01
N ASP A 316 24.63 -19.70 8.80
CA ASP A 316 25.62 -19.50 9.87
C ASP A 316 26.02 -18.01 10.04
N ASP A 317 25.64 -17.14 9.10
CA ASP A 317 25.89 -15.69 9.15
C ASP A 317 24.76 -14.90 8.45
N LEU A 318 23.63 -14.80 9.13
CA LEU A 318 22.40 -14.21 8.57
C LEU A 318 22.55 -12.75 8.14
N MET A 319 23.45 -11.98 8.76
CA MET A 319 23.61 -10.54 8.50
C MET A 319 24.85 -10.23 7.65
N GLY A 320 25.95 -10.97 7.81
CA GLY A 320 27.21 -10.70 7.11
C GLY A 320 27.34 -11.36 5.74
N ASP A 321 26.62 -12.47 5.50
CA ASP A 321 26.64 -13.21 4.23
C ASP A 321 25.23 -13.37 3.66
N ALA A 322 24.77 -12.31 3.02
CA ALA A 322 23.46 -12.24 2.41
C ALA A 322 23.50 -11.48 1.06
N VAL A 323 22.69 -11.93 0.11
CA VAL A 323 22.55 -11.33 -1.23
C VAL A 323 21.08 -11.33 -1.62
N SER A 324 20.61 -10.22 -2.17
CA SER A 324 19.27 -10.05 -2.69
C SER A 324 19.21 -10.08 -4.21
N ALA A 325 18.03 -10.40 -4.73
CA ALA A 325 17.61 -10.13 -6.09
C ALA A 325 16.13 -9.74 -6.07
N MET A 326 15.64 -9.14 -7.14
CA MET A 326 14.23 -8.81 -7.28
C MET A 326 13.59 -9.64 -8.38
N SER A 327 12.38 -10.13 -8.14
CA SER A 327 11.58 -10.80 -9.18
C SER A 327 11.34 -9.86 -10.36
N GLY A 328 11.72 -10.31 -11.55
CA GLY A 328 11.59 -9.57 -12.81
C GLY A 328 12.65 -8.49 -13.04
N ASP A 329 13.72 -8.43 -12.22
CA ASP A 329 14.82 -7.47 -12.34
C ASP A 329 15.42 -7.38 -13.75
N GLN A 330 15.50 -8.51 -14.46
CA GLN A 330 16.03 -8.59 -15.84
C GLN A 330 15.10 -8.04 -16.91
N THR A 331 13.83 -7.77 -16.58
CA THR A 331 12.87 -7.18 -17.49
C THR A 331 12.27 -5.87 -17.00
N GLN A 332 12.46 -5.52 -15.73
CA GLN A 332 11.93 -4.31 -15.09
C GLN A 332 10.41 -4.15 -15.28
N GLY A 333 9.68 -5.27 -15.43
CA GLY A 333 8.24 -5.27 -15.74
C GLY A 333 7.87 -4.80 -17.16
N LEU A 334 8.84 -4.55 -18.04
CA LEU A 334 8.62 -4.03 -19.40
C LEU A 334 8.04 -5.06 -20.38
N VAL A 335 7.98 -6.34 -20.00
CA VAL A 335 7.51 -7.44 -20.86
C VAL A 335 6.31 -8.20 -20.28
N GLY A 336 5.67 -7.66 -19.24
CA GLY A 336 4.59 -8.30 -18.49
C GLY A 336 5.05 -8.88 -17.16
N PRO A 337 4.20 -9.68 -16.48
CA PRO A 337 4.58 -10.39 -15.26
C PRO A 337 5.78 -11.32 -15.53
N ASP A 338 6.82 -11.14 -14.73
CA ASP A 338 8.09 -11.86 -14.74
C ASP A 338 8.53 -12.14 -13.31
N GLY A 339 8.41 -13.39 -12.89
CA GLY A 339 8.70 -13.83 -11.52
C GLY A 339 10.13 -14.34 -11.38
N ARG A 340 10.90 -14.36 -12.48
CA ARG A 340 12.25 -14.90 -12.50
C ARG A 340 13.17 -14.04 -11.65
N PHE A 341 14.07 -14.69 -10.94
CA PHE A 341 15.14 -14.05 -10.19
C PHE A 341 16.43 -14.87 -10.31
N THR A 342 17.57 -14.23 -10.08
CA THR A 342 18.87 -14.91 -10.01
C THR A 342 19.78 -14.21 -9.01
N ILE A 343 20.15 -14.94 -7.96
CA ILE A 343 21.08 -14.51 -6.92
C ILE A 343 22.44 -15.13 -7.22
N ASN A 344 23.44 -14.28 -7.46
CA ASN A 344 24.82 -14.68 -7.74
C ASN A 344 25.73 -14.35 -6.54
N ASN A 345 27.04 -14.59 -6.71
CA ASN A 345 28.09 -14.26 -5.73
C ASN A 345 28.02 -15.03 -4.41
N LEU A 346 27.27 -16.14 -4.33
CA LEU A 346 27.19 -16.95 -3.12
C LEU A 346 28.53 -17.61 -2.81
N THR A 347 28.88 -17.68 -1.53
CA THR A 347 30.13 -18.24 -1.02
C THR A 347 30.11 -19.77 -1.18
N PRO A 348 30.99 -20.36 -2.02
CA PRO A 348 31.01 -21.81 -2.19
C PRO A 348 31.36 -22.55 -0.89
N GLY A 349 30.59 -23.60 -0.58
CA GLY A 349 30.74 -24.40 0.64
C GLY A 349 29.77 -24.00 1.77
N GLU A 350 29.19 -22.80 1.69
CA GLU A 350 28.20 -22.31 2.64
C GLU A 350 26.79 -22.74 2.27
N GLN A 351 25.88 -22.72 3.25
CA GLN A 351 24.47 -23.07 3.07
C GLN A 351 23.58 -21.84 3.21
N TYR A 352 22.67 -21.66 2.26
CA TYR A 352 21.77 -20.50 2.23
C TYR A 352 20.32 -20.93 2.34
N VAL A 353 19.53 -20.17 3.09
CA VAL A 353 18.06 -20.17 3.00
C VAL A 353 17.61 -19.01 2.13
N VAL A 354 16.57 -19.24 1.33
CA VAL A 354 16.01 -18.25 0.40
C VAL A 354 14.62 -17.92 0.88
N TYR A 355 14.27 -16.64 0.90
CA TYR A 355 12.94 -16.20 1.32
C TYR A 355 12.50 -14.95 0.57
N ILE A 356 11.20 -14.69 0.62
CA ILE A 356 10.59 -13.51 0.01
C ILE A 356 10.13 -12.50 1.06
N GLU A 357 10.35 -11.22 0.77
CA GLU A 357 9.90 -10.12 1.60
C GLU A 357 9.39 -8.95 0.75
N GLU A 358 8.56 -8.11 1.36
CA GLU A 358 8.21 -6.83 0.75
C GLU A 358 9.40 -5.90 0.76
N ILE A 359 9.43 -5.07 -0.25
CA ILE A 359 10.28 -3.90 -0.30
C ILE A 359 9.67 -2.83 0.61
N THR A 360 10.45 -2.32 1.57
CA THR A 360 9.90 -1.44 2.61
C THR A 360 9.68 -0.02 2.12
N SER A 361 10.66 0.54 1.41
CA SER A 361 10.60 1.89 0.85
C SER A 361 11.77 2.13 -0.09
N GLY A 362 11.63 3.12 -0.97
CA GLY A 362 12.59 3.44 -2.02
C GLY A 362 12.14 2.95 -3.40
N GLY A 363 12.92 3.27 -4.42
CA GLY A 363 12.67 2.77 -5.76
C GLY A 363 13.35 1.43 -6.02
N TYR A 364 12.73 0.51 -6.79
CA TYR A 364 13.35 -0.80 -7.16
C TYR A 364 13.14 -1.35 -8.64
N PRO A 365 13.89 -2.35 -9.30
CA PRO A 365 14.14 -2.30 -10.76
C PRO A 365 12.92 -2.66 -11.53
N THR A 366 12.27 -3.66 -11.00
CA THR A 366 10.87 -3.84 -11.19
C THR A 366 10.18 -2.91 -10.20
N THR A 367 9.11 -2.25 -10.62
CA THR A 367 8.26 -1.50 -9.69
C THR A 367 7.91 -2.39 -8.50
N PRO A 368 8.23 -1.99 -7.24
CA PRO A 368 7.81 -2.71 -6.06
C PRO A 368 6.33 -3.00 -6.10
N THR A 369 5.97 -4.24 -5.82
CA THR A 369 4.58 -4.65 -5.63
C THR A 369 4.40 -5.02 -4.17
N MET A 370 3.18 -4.84 -3.65
CA MET A 370 2.87 -5.40 -2.34
C MET A 370 2.82 -6.91 -2.44
N MET A 371 3.13 -7.58 -1.34
CA MET A 371 2.93 -8.99 -1.23
C MET A 371 1.44 -9.30 -1.35
N VAL A 372 1.13 -10.26 -2.20
CA VAL A 372 -0.23 -10.78 -2.36
C VAL A 372 -0.49 -11.99 -1.46
N SER A 373 0.53 -12.40 -0.69
CA SER A 373 0.40 -13.35 0.40
C SER A 373 1.32 -13.00 1.59
N GLN A 374 1.56 -13.95 2.50
CA GLN A 374 2.57 -13.86 3.55
C GLN A 374 3.99 -14.10 3.00
N GLY A 375 5.00 -13.58 3.70
CA GLY A 375 6.39 -13.89 3.39
C GLY A 375 6.70 -15.33 3.80
N GLU A 376 7.51 -16.01 3.01
CA GLU A 376 7.87 -17.41 3.27
C GLU A 376 9.29 -17.76 2.82
N TYR A 377 9.82 -18.82 3.41
CA TYR A 377 11.04 -19.48 2.93
C TYR A 377 10.73 -20.45 1.80
N TRP A 378 11.65 -20.53 0.85
CA TRP A 378 11.70 -21.66 -0.06
C TRP A 378 12.06 -22.95 0.67
N ASN A 379 11.42 -24.06 0.30
CA ASN A 379 11.85 -25.39 0.71
C ASN A 379 11.69 -26.47 -0.37
N ALA A 380 12.32 -27.63 -0.15
CA ALA A 380 12.31 -28.71 -1.13
C ALA A 380 10.94 -29.39 -1.32
N ALA A 381 9.97 -29.12 -0.45
CA ALA A 381 8.60 -29.60 -0.51
C ALA A 381 7.62 -28.47 -0.90
N GLU A 382 8.11 -27.47 -1.64
CA GLU A 382 7.34 -26.29 -2.06
C GLU A 382 5.92 -26.63 -2.56
N ASP A 383 4.91 -26.01 -1.94
CA ASP A 383 3.49 -26.13 -2.28
C ASP A 383 2.74 -24.84 -1.93
N SER A 384 1.58 -24.64 -2.54
CA SER A 384 0.68 -23.55 -2.17
C SER A 384 -0.12 -23.79 -0.87
N ASP A 385 -0.20 -25.03 -0.37
CA ASP A 385 -0.98 -25.36 0.84
C ASP A 385 -0.24 -24.95 2.12
N PRO A 386 -0.74 -23.95 2.88
CA PRO A 386 -0.05 -23.41 4.06
C PRO A 386 0.17 -24.39 5.22
N VAL A 387 -0.40 -25.60 5.16
CA VAL A 387 -0.19 -26.67 6.15
C VAL A 387 0.85 -27.69 5.67
N ALA A 388 0.96 -27.88 4.35
CA ALA A 388 1.98 -28.75 3.77
C ALA A 388 3.32 -28.02 3.60
N ASP A 389 3.23 -26.72 3.33
CA ASP A 389 4.34 -25.79 3.17
C ASP A 389 4.11 -24.61 4.13
N THR A 390 4.73 -24.63 5.31
CA THR A 390 4.55 -23.53 6.27
C THR A 390 5.55 -22.42 5.99
N ALA A 391 5.18 -21.17 6.27
CA ALA A 391 6.05 -20.02 6.01
C ALA A 391 7.46 -20.11 6.62
N CYS A 392 7.64 -20.89 7.69
CA CYS A 392 8.92 -21.10 8.36
C CYS A 392 9.69 -22.35 7.91
N ASP A 393 9.12 -23.19 7.05
CA ASP A 393 9.80 -24.36 6.52
C ASP A 393 10.85 -23.92 5.52
N ALA A 394 12.11 -24.21 5.82
CA ALA A 394 13.25 -23.81 4.99
C ALA A 394 14.13 -25.03 4.69
N THR A 395 14.52 -25.19 3.42
CA THR A 395 15.57 -26.16 3.05
C THR A 395 16.84 -25.42 2.68
N PRO A 396 17.94 -25.58 3.46
CA PRO A 396 19.21 -24.97 3.12
C PRO A 396 19.76 -25.48 1.78
N ILE A 397 20.24 -24.55 0.95
CA ILE A 397 20.89 -24.82 -0.34
C ILE A 397 22.40 -24.67 -0.17
N LEU A 398 23.15 -25.74 -0.41
CA LEU A 398 24.60 -25.67 -0.51
C LEU A 398 25.01 -24.90 -1.78
N ALA A 399 25.71 -23.78 -1.60
CA ALA A 399 26.31 -23.02 -2.68
C ALA A 399 27.58 -23.74 -3.19
N GLU A 400 27.66 -23.98 -4.49
CA GLU A 400 28.79 -24.66 -5.13
C GLU A 400 29.37 -23.80 -6.26
N ALA A 401 30.69 -23.70 -6.35
CA ALA A 401 31.35 -22.89 -7.35
C ALA A 401 31.00 -23.36 -8.78
N GLY A 402 30.53 -22.45 -9.63
CA GLY A 402 30.17 -22.76 -11.01
C GLY A 402 28.84 -23.49 -11.18
N VAL A 403 28.06 -23.65 -10.10
CA VAL A 403 26.79 -24.37 -10.11
C VAL A 403 25.64 -23.43 -9.80
N SER A 404 24.61 -23.47 -10.65
CA SER A 404 23.32 -22.83 -10.39
C SER A 404 22.35 -23.85 -9.77
N LYS A 405 21.82 -23.52 -8.59
CA LYS A 405 20.76 -24.26 -7.90
C LYS A 405 19.41 -23.63 -8.22
N GLN A 406 18.34 -24.41 -8.08
CA GLN A 406 16.97 -23.94 -8.35
C GLN A 406 16.20 -23.75 -7.04
N ALA A 407 15.46 -22.66 -6.94
CA ALA A 407 14.57 -22.32 -5.83
C ALA A 407 13.30 -21.67 -6.39
N ASP A 408 12.44 -22.45 -7.04
CA ASP A 408 11.11 -21.98 -7.45
C ASP A 408 10.24 -21.79 -6.21
N ILE A 409 9.65 -20.59 -6.04
CA ILE A 409 8.80 -20.26 -4.89
C ILE A 409 7.35 -20.10 -5.37
N THR A 410 6.41 -20.70 -4.66
CA THR A 410 4.98 -20.57 -4.93
C THR A 410 4.30 -19.98 -3.71
N TYR A 411 3.66 -18.82 -3.87
CA TYR A 411 2.99 -18.17 -2.75
C TYR A 411 2.04 -19.11 -2.02
N ASN A 412 2.21 -19.20 -0.71
CA ASN A 412 1.29 -19.89 0.16
C ASN A 412 -0.13 -19.31 0.08
N GLY A 413 -1.14 -20.17 0.01
CA GLY A 413 -2.54 -19.78 -0.02
C GLY A 413 -3.45 -20.89 -0.53
N TYR A 414 -4.60 -21.09 0.13
CA TYR A 414 -5.53 -22.13 -0.30
C TYR A 414 -6.25 -21.79 -1.61
N LEU A 415 -6.25 -22.76 -2.53
CA LEU A 415 -7.00 -22.72 -3.80
C LEU A 415 -8.53 -22.84 -3.64
N LYS A 416 -9.01 -23.27 -2.45
CA LYS A 416 -10.42 -23.50 -2.17
C LYS A 416 -10.81 -22.88 -0.84
N GLY A 417 -12.09 -22.54 -0.72
CA GLY A 417 -12.64 -21.83 0.43
C GLY A 417 -12.62 -20.33 0.17
N VAL A 418 -12.49 -19.55 1.25
CA VAL A 418 -12.47 -18.09 1.15
C VAL A 418 -11.27 -17.63 0.32
N GLN A 419 -11.52 -16.80 -0.68
CA GLN A 419 -10.50 -16.15 -1.49
C GLN A 419 -10.40 -14.69 -1.12
N PHE A 420 -9.18 -14.17 -1.12
CA PHE A 420 -8.86 -12.78 -0.84
C PHE A 420 -8.17 -12.15 -2.04
N THR A 421 -8.62 -10.95 -2.43
CA THR A 421 -8.03 -10.17 -3.51
C THR A 421 -7.77 -8.75 -3.02
N PRO A 422 -6.50 -8.31 -2.93
CA PRO A 422 -6.19 -6.91 -2.66
C PRO A 422 -6.50 -6.04 -3.89
N VAL A 423 -7.03 -4.84 -3.66
CA VAL A 423 -7.30 -3.81 -4.68
C VAL A 423 -6.51 -2.57 -4.28
N VAL A 424 -5.29 -2.49 -4.83
CA VAL A 424 -4.26 -1.52 -4.41
C VAL A 424 -4.52 -0.15 -5.04
N SER A 425 -4.17 0.90 -4.30
CA SER A 425 -4.26 2.31 -4.72
C SER A 425 -5.67 2.84 -5.00
N ALA A 426 -6.71 2.12 -4.63
CA ALA A 426 -8.09 2.50 -4.88
C ALA A 426 -9.00 2.17 -3.70
N ASN A 427 -10.10 2.92 -3.56
CA ASN A 427 -11.11 2.71 -2.53
C ASN A 427 -12.39 2.14 -3.14
N LEU A 428 -12.70 0.87 -2.88
CA LEU A 428 -14.02 0.31 -3.14
C LEU A 428 -14.97 0.75 -2.03
N VAL A 429 -16.14 1.25 -2.42
CA VAL A 429 -17.15 1.80 -1.48
C VAL A 429 -18.41 0.96 -1.42
N GLN A 430 -18.75 0.26 -2.51
CA GLN A 430 -19.98 -0.54 -2.60
C GLN A 430 -19.78 -1.74 -3.53
N VAL A 431 -20.52 -2.82 -3.26
CA VAL A 431 -20.64 -3.99 -4.14
C VAL A 431 -22.11 -4.22 -4.48
N SER A 432 -22.40 -4.49 -5.75
CA SER A 432 -23.73 -4.86 -6.20
C SER A 432 -24.25 -6.09 -5.45
N LYS A 433 -25.57 -6.21 -5.31
CA LYS A 433 -26.18 -7.37 -4.65
C LYS A 433 -25.88 -8.70 -5.37
N SER A 434 -25.52 -8.65 -6.65
CA SER A 434 -25.05 -9.81 -7.41
C SER A 434 -23.62 -10.26 -7.09
N GLY A 435 -22.81 -9.42 -6.43
CA GLY A 435 -21.40 -9.66 -6.16
C GLY A 435 -20.45 -9.43 -7.35
N ARG A 436 -20.98 -9.16 -8.55
CA ARG A 436 -20.18 -9.16 -9.80
C ARG A 436 -19.58 -7.82 -10.18
N ARG A 437 -20.05 -6.75 -9.55
CA ARG A 437 -19.61 -5.38 -9.82
C ARG A 437 -19.48 -4.60 -8.52
N ALA A 438 -18.45 -3.77 -8.41
CA ALA A 438 -18.19 -2.87 -7.29
C ALA A 438 -17.86 -1.46 -7.80
N SER A 439 -18.19 -0.43 -7.03
CA SER A 439 -17.87 0.98 -7.32
C SER A 439 -16.75 1.43 -6.39
N GLY A 440 -15.95 2.37 -6.88
CA GLY A 440 -14.89 2.95 -6.09
C GLY A 440 -14.38 4.27 -6.61
N THR A 441 -13.43 4.83 -5.87
CA THR A 441 -12.70 6.04 -6.23
C THR A 441 -11.18 5.82 -6.19
N LEU A 442 -10.49 6.46 -7.12
CA LEU A 442 -9.06 6.70 -7.10
C LEU A 442 -8.87 8.17 -6.71
N GLY A 443 -8.34 8.45 -5.52
CA GLY A 443 -8.40 9.80 -4.97
C GLY A 443 -9.84 10.25 -4.67
N THR A 444 -10.11 11.55 -4.85
CA THR A 444 -11.42 12.16 -4.57
C THR A 444 -12.27 12.41 -5.83
N GLU A 445 -11.67 12.43 -7.02
CA GLU A 445 -12.37 12.85 -8.26
C GLU A 445 -12.49 11.75 -9.32
N ILE A 446 -11.67 10.70 -9.28
CA ILE A 446 -11.69 9.66 -10.31
C ILE A 446 -12.55 8.49 -9.84
N GLY A 447 -13.79 8.42 -10.32
CA GLY A 447 -14.66 7.26 -10.09
C GLY A 447 -14.33 6.09 -11.01
N PHE A 448 -14.52 4.85 -10.53
CA PHE A 448 -14.39 3.65 -11.36
C PHE A 448 -15.38 2.56 -10.96
N PHE A 449 -15.55 1.59 -11.84
CA PHE A 449 -16.17 0.30 -11.56
C PHE A 449 -15.14 -0.81 -11.65
N TRP A 450 -15.18 -1.72 -10.69
CA TRP A 450 -14.59 -3.05 -10.85
C TRP A 450 -15.69 -4.01 -11.30
N ASP A 451 -15.43 -4.80 -12.33
CA ASP A 451 -16.29 -5.89 -12.80
C ASP A 451 -15.50 -7.19 -12.79
N GLN A 452 -16.12 -8.26 -12.28
CA GLN A 452 -15.49 -9.57 -12.12
C GLN A 452 -14.88 -10.12 -13.42
N ASN A 453 -15.47 -9.83 -14.58
CA ASN A 453 -15.03 -10.37 -15.87
C ASN A 453 -14.23 -9.37 -16.71
N LYS A 454 -14.36 -8.07 -16.43
CA LYS A 454 -13.74 -7.01 -17.24
C LYS A 454 -12.64 -6.22 -16.53
N GLY A 455 -12.49 -6.38 -15.21
CA GLY A 455 -11.55 -5.58 -14.43
C GLY A 455 -12.04 -4.16 -14.18
N ILE A 456 -11.13 -3.19 -14.22
CA ILE A 456 -11.41 -1.78 -13.88
C ILE A 456 -11.89 -1.01 -15.11
N GLU A 457 -13.04 -0.33 -14.98
CA GLU A 457 -13.62 0.60 -15.95
C GLU A 457 -13.69 2.01 -15.32
N LEU A 458 -12.97 3.00 -15.85
CA LEU A 458 -13.04 4.38 -15.36
C LEU A 458 -14.36 5.04 -15.75
N LEU A 459 -14.88 5.90 -14.86
CA LEU A 459 -16.04 6.74 -15.17
C LEU A 459 -15.68 7.91 -16.09
N PRO A 460 -16.67 8.47 -16.82
CA PRO A 460 -16.47 9.69 -17.60
C PRO A 460 -16.01 10.87 -16.72
N GLU A 461 -15.26 11.79 -17.32
CA GLU A 461 -14.85 13.04 -16.66
C GLU A 461 -16.07 13.82 -16.14
N GLY A 462 -15.96 14.40 -14.95
CA GLY A 462 -17.04 15.13 -14.28
C GLY A 462 -18.09 14.26 -13.57
N VAL A 463 -18.00 12.93 -13.70
CA VAL A 463 -18.85 11.98 -12.96
C VAL A 463 -18.07 11.39 -11.79
N VAL A 464 -18.54 11.64 -10.57
CA VAL A 464 -17.87 11.20 -9.34
C VAL A 464 -18.71 10.17 -8.58
N VAL A 465 -18.04 9.17 -8.01
CA VAL A 465 -18.67 8.21 -7.10
C VAL A 465 -18.69 8.84 -5.71
N SER A 466 -19.86 9.32 -5.27
CA SER A 466 -20.04 9.85 -3.91
C SER A 466 -20.22 8.69 -2.91
N HIS A 467 -21.33 7.97 -2.98
CA HIS A 467 -21.58 6.76 -2.18
C HIS A 467 -21.59 5.48 -3.03
N GLY A 468 -21.77 5.62 -4.34
CA GLY A 468 -21.64 4.53 -5.30
C GLY A 468 -22.69 3.43 -5.18
N ALA A 469 -23.83 3.71 -4.56
CA ALA A 469 -24.92 2.75 -4.40
C ALA A 469 -25.37 2.20 -5.76
N MET A 470 -25.56 0.89 -5.82
CA MET A 470 -25.90 0.17 -7.04
C MET A 470 -27.22 -0.55 -6.93
N ASP A 471 -27.89 -0.68 -8.08
CA ASP A 471 -29.01 -1.59 -8.22
C ASP A 471 -28.55 -3.05 -8.09
N ARG A 472 -29.50 -3.98 -8.06
CA ARG A 472 -29.23 -5.38 -7.72
C ARG A 472 -28.11 -6.02 -8.56
N ASN A 473 -27.99 -5.62 -9.82
CA ASN A 473 -27.05 -6.19 -10.78
C ASN A 473 -25.85 -5.27 -11.08
N GLY A 474 -25.75 -4.10 -10.43
CA GLY A 474 -24.70 -3.12 -10.73
C GLY A 474 -24.84 -2.46 -12.11
N GLN A 475 -26.02 -2.52 -12.73
CA GLN A 475 -26.25 -1.93 -14.06
C GLN A 475 -26.60 -0.45 -13.98
N ARG A 476 -27.20 -0.03 -12.86
CA ARG A 476 -27.48 1.37 -12.54
C ARG A 476 -26.80 1.72 -11.23
N THR A 477 -26.08 2.83 -11.24
CA THR A 477 -25.33 3.33 -10.07
C THR A 477 -25.71 4.77 -9.80
N LEU A 478 -25.93 5.08 -8.53
CA LEU A 478 -26.08 6.44 -8.04
C LEU A 478 -24.70 7.10 -7.95
N VAL A 479 -24.51 8.14 -8.74
CA VAL A 479 -23.28 8.93 -8.83
C VAL A 479 -23.64 10.41 -8.72
N SER A 480 -22.64 11.30 -8.74
CA SER A 480 -22.87 12.74 -8.79
C SER A 480 -22.24 13.33 -10.05
N ALA A 481 -22.96 14.23 -10.71
CA ALA A 481 -22.53 14.90 -11.93
C ALA A 481 -23.22 16.26 -12.06
N ASP A 482 -22.75 17.07 -13.01
CA ASP A 482 -23.40 18.31 -13.48
C ASP A 482 -24.01 18.03 -14.88
N PRO A 483 -25.27 17.58 -14.96
CA PRO A 483 -25.86 17.14 -16.23
C PRO A 483 -26.32 18.30 -17.14
N ASP A 484 -26.52 19.50 -16.61
CA ASP A 484 -26.98 20.66 -17.37
C ASP A 484 -25.87 21.71 -17.64
N GLY A 485 -24.70 21.53 -17.04
CA GLY A 485 -23.50 22.34 -17.25
C GLY A 485 -23.54 23.69 -16.53
N ASN A 486 -24.34 23.80 -15.47
CA ASN A 486 -24.52 25.06 -14.73
C ASN A 486 -23.45 25.28 -13.63
N GLY A 487 -22.55 24.32 -13.43
CA GLY A 487 -21.50 24.34 -12.42
C GLY A 487 -21.93 23.80 -11.05
N ILE A 488 -23.14 23.26 -10.93
CA ILE A 488 -23.72 22.68 -9.71
C ILE A 488 -23.91 21.18 -9.93
N ARG A 489 -23.30 20.38 -9.06
CA ARG A 489 -23.44 18.92 -9.07
C ARG A 489 -24.73 18.51 -8.36
N GLU A 490 -25.42 17.53 -8.95
CA GLU A 490 -26.62 16.90 -8.41
C GLU A 490 -26.46 15.37 -8.39
N PRO A 491 -27.33 14.61 -7.69
CA PRO A 491 -27.30 13.16 -7.78
C PRO A 491 -27.91 12.69 -9.10
N VAL A 492 -27.25 11.75 -9.75
CA VAL A 492 -27.67 11.18 -11.03
C VAL A 492 -27.59 9.65 -11.00
N ILE A 493 -28.49 8.98 -11.70
CA ILE A 493 -28.37 7.53 -11.97
C ILE A 493 -27.64 7.34 -13.29
N LEU A 494 -26.47 6.71 -13.24
CA LEU A 494 -25.71 6.26 -14.40
C LEU A 494 -26.15 4.85 -14.77
N GLY A 495 -26.67 4.67 -15.99
CA GLY A 495 -26.98 3.34 -16.56
C GLY A 495 -26.83 3.35 -18.08
N ASN A 496 -26.20 2.30 -18.65
CA ASN A 496 -25.91 2.23 -20.09
C ASN A 496 -25.21 3.48 -20.66
N ASN A 497 -24.26 4.06 -19.90
CA ASN A 497 -23.59 5.34 -20.21
C ASN A 497 -24.52 6.54 -20.39
N GLN A 498 -25.74 6.48 -19.85
CA GLN A 498 -26.68 7.59 -19.81
C GLN A 498 -26.83 8.06 -18.36
N LEU A 499 -26.80 9.39 -18.18
CA LEU A 499 -27.06 10.04 -16.90
C LEU A 499 -28.53 10.42 -16.82
N THR A 500 -29.21 9.98 -15.76
CA THR A 500 -30.56 10.42 -15.42
C THR A 500 -30.47 11.32 -14.19
N GLY A 501 -30.68 12.62 -14.38
CA GLY A 501 -30.72 13.59 -13.28
C GLY A 501 -31.88 13.32 -12.33
N LEU A 502 -31.62 13.37 -11.02
CA LEU A 502 -32.68 13.24 -10.00
C LEU A 502 -33.32 14.60 -9.70
N GLY A 503 -32.70 15.71 -10.14
CA GLY A 503 -33.06 17.07 -9.77
C GLY A 503 -32.64 17.42 -8.35
N ASP A 504 -33.13 18.56 -7.88
CA ASP A 504 -32.99 19.02 -6.50
C ASP A 504 -34.33 19.60 -5.97
N LEU A 505 -34.37 20.00 -4.70
CA LEU A 505 -35.59 20.54 -4.06
C LEU A 505 -35.82 22.04 -4.32
N SER A 506 -34.81 22.73 -4.83
CA SER A 506 -34.75 24.19 -5.00
C SER A 506 -34.69 24.64 -6.47
N GLY A 507 -34.51 23.72 -7.42
CA GLY A 507 -34.32 24.03 -8.84
C GLY A 507 -33.04 24.84 -9.08
N ASP A 508 -31.92 24.33 -8.59
CA ASP A 508 -30.56 24.91 -8.64
C ASP A 508 -30.38 26.27 -7.94
N SER A 509 -31.41 26.78 -7.27
CA SER A 509 -31.32 28.04 -6.53
C SER A 509 -30.53 27.92 -5.22
N CYS A 510 -30.29 26.70 -4.74
CA CYS A 510 -29.69 26.44 -3.45
C CYS A 510 -28.63 25.34 -3.53
N ASN A 511 -27.38 25.66 -3.15
CA ASN A 511 -26.27 24.71 -3.12
C ASN A 511 -25.28 25.03 -1.99
N VAL A 512 -24.53 24.02 -1.58
CA VAL A 512 -23.38 24.15 -0.66
C VAL A 512 -22.16 23.63 -1.41
N ASP A 513 -21.14 24.48 -1.56
CA ASP A 513 -19.90 24.17 -2.30
C ASP A 513 -20.14 23.59 -3.71
N GLY A 514 -21.13 24.13 -4.43
CA GLY A 514 -21.47 23.67 -5.78
C GLY A 514 -22.22 22.34 -5.82
N ILE A 515 -22.85 21.91 -4.72
CA ILE A 515 -23.66 20.69 -4.65
C ILE A 515 -25.08 21.06 -4.18
N SER A 516 -26.11 20.75 -4.97
CA SER A 516 -27.53 21.02 -4.62
C SER A 516 -28.17 19.89 -3.82
N ALA A 517 -27.76 18.65 -4.10
CA ALA A 517 -28.13 17.46 -3.35
C ALA A 517 -27.07 16.37 -3.49
N SER A 518 -27.06 15.42 -2.56
CA SER A 518 -26.17 14.25 -2.56
C SER A 518 -26.98 12.98 -2.37
N GLY A 519 -26.82 12.05 -3.30
CA GLY A 519 -27.44 10.74 -3.26
C GLY A 519 -26.63 9.77 -2.40
N TRP A 520 -27.32 9.02 -1.55
CA TRP A 520 -26.70 8.08 -0.60
C TRP A 520 -26.99 6.62 -0.95
N ASP A 521 -28.23 6.28 -1.28
CA ASP A 521 -28.61 4.88 -1.55
C ASP A 521 -29.75 4.76 -2.58
N ILE A 522 -29.88 3.58 -3.19
CA ILE A 522 -30.96 3.24 -4.13
C ILE A 522 -31.56 1.86 -3.81
N ASP A 523 -32.84 1.69 -4.14
CA ASP A 523 -33.46 0.37 -4.03
C ASP A 523 -32.89 -0.60 -5.09
N ASP A 524 -33.11 -1.91 -4.91
CA ASP A 524 -32.58 -2.94 -5.81
C ASP A 524 -33.02 -2.77 -7.26
N SER A 525 -34.15 -2.09 -7.45
CA SER A 525 -34.76 -1.81 -8.75
C SER A 525 -34.37 -0.45 -9.33
N ALA A 526 -33.52 0.33 -8.66
CA ALA A 526 -33.13 1.71 -8.99
C ALA A 526 -34.32 2.61 -9.41
N ASN A 527 -35.50 2.34 -8.86
CA ASN A 527 -36.71 3.12 -9.07
C ASN A 527 -36.93 4.12 -7.95
N LYS A 528 -36.22 3.95 -6.83
CA LYS A 528 -36.16 4.90 -5.73
C LYS A 528 -34.72 5.20 -5.35
N ALA A 529 -34.47 6.45 -5.01
CA ALA A 529 -33.19 6.92 -4.47
C ALA A 529 -33.42 7.78 -3.24
N VAL A 530 -32.47 7.80 -2.33
CA VAL A 530 -32.52 8.59 -1.11
C VAL A 530 -31.21 9.32 -0.88
N GLY A 531 -31.28 10.37 -0.07
CA GLY A 531 -30.09 11.14 0.26
C GLY A 531 -30.39 12.38 1.08
N LEU A 532 -29.56 13.39 0.84
CA LEU A 532 -29.61 14.70 1.49
C LEU A 532 -29.70 15.79 0.42
N ALA A 533 -30.53 16.79 0.68
CA ALA A 533 -30.74 17.94 -0.19
C ALA A 533 -30.64 19.24 0.61
N TYR A 534 -30.29 20.31 -0.08
CA TYR A 534 -30.19 21.65 0.48
C TYR A 534 -31.38 22.52 0.08
N VAL A 535 -31.91 23.28 1.03
CA VAL A 535 -33.01 24.22 0.82
C VAL A 535 -32.78 25.48 1.65
N ASP A 536 -33.10 26.66 1.12
CA ASP A 536 -33.06 27.91 1.87
C ASP A 536 -34.46 28.15 2.47
N ARG A 537 -34.57 28.01 3.79
CA ARG A 537 -35.85 28.12 4.49
C ARG A 537 -36.13 29.51 5.02
N ASP A 538 -35.11 30.28 5.35
CA ASP A 538 -35.26 31.59 5.96
C ASP A 538 -34.98 32.77 5.01
N GLY A 539 -34.58 32.46 3.78
CA GLY A 539 -34.37 33.42 2.69
C GLY A 539 -33.09 34.23 2.84
N ASP A 540 -32.13 33.78 3.66
CA ASP A 540 -30.86 34.48 3.87
C ASP A 540 -29.83 34.21 2.75
N GLY A 541 -30.18 33.37 1.77
CA GLY A 541 -29.34 32.97 0.66
C GLY A 541 -28.30 31.91 1.01
N ARG A 542 -28.33 31.35 2.24
CA ARG A 542 -27.51 30.22 2.66
C ARG A 542 -28.37 28.96 2.68
N CYS A 543 -27.75 27.86 2.27
CA CYS A 543 -28.45 26.61 1.95
C CYS A 543 -28.13 25.45 2.90
N GLY A 544 -27.29 25.70 3.90
CA GLY A 544 -26.71 24.69 4.78
C GLY A 544 -26.76 25.06 6.26
N GLY A 545 -27.70 25.91 6.67
CA GLY A 545 -27.83 26.35 8.05
C GLY A 545 -28.15 25.20 9.00
N SER A 546 -27.24 24.96 9.94
CA SER A 546 -27.48 24.04 11.05
C SER A 546 -28.68 24.52 11.89
N PHE A 547 -29.53 23.59 12.31
CA PHE A 547 -30.74 23.86 13.12
C PHE A 547 -31.79 24.77 12.45
N LYS A 548 -31.73 24.95 11.13
CA LYS A 548 -32.72 25.72 10.36
C LYS A 548 -33.65 24.85 9.49
N ASN A 549 -33.47 23.52 9.52
CA ASN A 549 -34.08 22.59 8.56
C ASN A 549 -33.72 22.89 7.09
N GLU A 550 -32.53 23.42 6.84
CA GLU A 550 -32.01 23.70 5.50
C GLU A 550 -31.27 22.49 4.88
N ILE A 551 -30.87 21.55 5.73
CA ILE A 551 -30.25 20.29 5.34
C ILE A 551 -31.26 19.18 5.62
N VAL A 552 -31.86 18.63 4.56
CA VAL A 552 -33.06 17.79 4.66
C VAL A 552 -32.91 16.44 3.95
N PRO A 553 -33.55 15.38 4.45
CA PRO A 553 -33.56 14.08 3.80
C PRO A 553 -34.54 14.11 2.62
N PHE A 554 -34.13 13.49 1.51
CA PHE A 554 -35.00 13.34 0.34
C PHE A 554 -35.27 11.88 0.00
N VAL A 555 -36.36 11.67 -0.74
CA VAL A 555 -36.64 10.48 -1.53
C VAL A 555 -37.01 10.89 -2.94
N TRP A 556 -36.52 10.16 -3.93
CA TRP A 556 -36.81 10.34 -5.35
C TRP A 556 -37.46 9.08 -5.90
N ASP A 557 -38.39 9.23 -6.86
CA ASP A 557 -38.77 8.17 -7.78
C ASP A 557 -39.11 8.72 -9.15
N ALA A 558 -38.99 7.87 -10.19
CA ALA A 558 -39.15 8.29 -11.58
C ALA A 558 -40.54 8.88 -11.92
N LYS A 559 -41.57 8.63 -11.11
CA LYS A 559 -42.93 9.15 -11.36
C LYS A 559 -43.17 10.49 -10.70
N ARG A 560 -42.54 10.75 -9.55
CA ARG A 560 -42.83 11.90 -8.69
C ARG A 560 -41.66 12.88 -8.57
N GLY A 561 -40.47 12.54 -9.04
CA GLY A 561 -39.26 13.35 -8.85
C GLY A 561 -38.77 13.36 -7.40
N MET A 562 -37.82 14.25 -7.10
CA MET A 562 -37.25 14.42 -5.76
C MET A 562 -38.25 15.11 -4.82
N ARG A 563 -38.32 14.63 -3.58
CA ARG A 563 -39.25 15.14 -2.56
C ARG A 563 -38.61 15.02 -1.18
N GLN A 564 -38.93 15.97 -0.30
CA GLN A 564 -38.50 15.90 1.09
C GLN A 564 -39.24 14.78 1.84
N LEU A 565 -38.53 14.04 2.68
CA LEU A 565 -39.14 13.14 3.66
C LEU A 565 -39.69 13.91 4.87
N ASP A 566 -40.57 13.27 5.64
CA ASP A 566 -41.14 13.85 6.85
C ASP A 566 -40.04 14.19 7.87
N LEU A 567 -40.11 15.38 8.45
CA LEU A 567 -39.16 15.91 9.44
C LEU A 567 -39.87 16.34 10.73
N SER A 568 -40.98 15.69 11.08
CA SER A 568 -41.79 16.03 12.25
C SER A 568 -41.19 15.53 13.56
N LEU A 569 -39.96 15.96 13.87
CA LEU A 569 -39.26 15.68 15.13
C LEU A 569 -39.66 16.65 16.23
N ASP A 570 -39.56 16.21 17.50
CA ASP A 570 -39.85 17.02 18.69
C ASP A 570 -38.96 18.27 18.78
N GLU A 571 -37.72 18.15 18.30
CA GLU A 571 -36.73 19.22 18.28
C GLU A 571 -36.09 19.32 16.90
N VAL A 572 -35.83 20.54 16.44
CA VAL A 572 -35.12 20.79 15.19
C VAL A 572 -33.71 20.21 15.28
N GLN A 573 -33.39 19.29 14.37
CA GLN A 573 -32.07 18.68 14.30
C GLN A 573 -31.25 19.27 13.16
N PRO A 574 -29.92 19.35 13.30
CA PRO A 574 -29.05 19.74 12.21
C PRO A 574 -28.70 18.48 11.38
N TRP A 575 -28.37 18.67 10.10
CA TRP A 575 -27.83 17.60 9.22
C TRP A 575 -28.67 16.32 9.20
N VAL A 576 -29.95 16.43 8.83
CA VAL A 576 -30.81 15.25 8.71
C VAL A 576 -30.69 14.67 7.30
N ARG A 577 -30.37 13.37 7.20
CA ARG A 577 -30.21 12.66 5.93
C ARG A 577 -30.92 11.32 5.91
N ALA A 578 -31.32 10.88 4.73
CA ALA A 578 -31.64 9.48 4.47
C ALA A 578 -30.39 8.81 3.88
N ALA A 579 -29.88 7.79 4.56
CA ALA A 579 -28.58 7.18 4.28
C ALA A 579 -28.67 5.76 3.71
N GLY A 580 -29.81 5.08 3.87
CA GLY A 580 -30.04 3.74 3.34
C GLY A 580 -31.51 3.47 3.00
N ILE A 581 -31.74 2.56 2.06
CA ILE A 581 -33.08 2.11 1.66
C ILE A 581 -33.13 0.59 1.48
N SER A 582 -34.21 -0.04 1.95
CA SER A 582 -34.42 -1.49 1.77
C SER A 582 -34.55 -1.83 0.29
N GLY A 583 -34.09 -3.00 -0.13
CA GLY A 583 -34.12 -3.42 -1.54
C GLY A 583 -35.51 -3.36 -2.21
N ASN A 584 -36.60 -3.52 -1.45
CA ASN A 584 -37.97 -3.36 -1.96
C ASN A 584 -38.50 -1.89 -1.94
N GLY A 585 -37.69 -0.93 -1.52
CA GLY A 585 -37.98 0.50 -1.50
C GLY A 585 -38.98 0.97 -0.44
N ARG A 586 -39.30 0.16 0.58
CA ARG A 586 -40.31 0.49 1.61
C ARG A 586 -39.75 1.13 2.87
N VAL A 587 -38.59 0.68 3.33
CA VAL A 587 -37.97 1.18 4.57
C VAL A 587 -36.77 2.04 4.21
N ILE A 588 -36.80 3.28 4.66
CA ILE A 588 -35.69 4.24 4.52
C ILE A 588 -35.13 4.46 5.92
N VAL A 589 -33.80 4.45 6.04
CA VAL A 589 -33.08 4.70 7.28
C VAL A 589 -32.09 5.84 7.09
N GLY A 590 -31.72 6.49 8.18
CA GLY A 590 -30.74 7.55 8.15
C GLY A 590 -30.42 8.09 9.53
N SER A 591 -29.94 9.32 9.57
CA SER A 591 -29.52 9.94 10.82
C SER A 591 -29.65 11.45 10.83
N ALA A 592 -29.67 11.99 12.05
CA ALA A 592 -29.47 13.39 12.33
C ALA A 592 -28.15 13.57 13.10
N ASN A 593 -27.25 14.40 12.56
CA ASN A 593 -25.99 14.78 13.19
C ASN A 593 -25.12 13.60 13.70
N ILE A 594 -25.26 12.41 13.10
CA ILE A 594 -24.57 11.17 13.50
C ILE A 594 -24.90 10.73 14.96
N SER A 595 -25.84 11.42 15.62
CA SER A 595 -26.18 11.23 17.03
C SER A 595 -27.56 10.64 17.25
N LYS A 596 -28.42 10.64 16.23
CA LYS A 596 -29.74 9.99 16.27
C LYS A 596 -30.01 9.20 15.00
N ALA A 597 -30.32 7.92 15.15
CA ALA A 597 -30.83 7.06 14.08
C ALA A 597 -32.30 7.36 13.81
N LEU A 598 -32.66 7.43 12.52
CA LEU A 598 -33.99 7.78 12.03
C LEU A 598 -34.46 6.75 11.00
N ALA A 599 -35.78 6.60 10.88
CA ALA A 599 -36.38 5.75 9.85
C ALA A 599 -37.72 6.28 9.34
N TRP A 600 -38.08 5.86 8.13
CA TRP A 600 -39.36 6.11 7.48
C TRP A 600 -39.85 4.81 6.83
N VAL A 601 -41.09 4.41 7.13
CA VAL A 601 -41.72 3.21 6.55
C VAL A 601 -42.82 3.65 5.61
N ASP A 602 -42.75 3.18 4.36
CA ASP A 602 -43.67 3.53 3.26
C ASP A 602 -43.81 5.05 3.07
N GLU A 603 -42.69 5.78 3.24
CA GLU A 603 -42.64 7.25 3.17
C GLU A 603 -43.58 7.95 4.18
N GLY A 604 -43.92 7.25 5.27
CA GLY A 604 -44.76 7.75 6.35
C GLY A 604 -44.07 8.72 7.29
N LYS A 605 -44.63 8.90 8.49
CA LYS A 605 -44.04 9.75 9.53
C LYS A 605 -42.67 9.23 9.96
N ILE A 606 -41.79 10.17 10.31
CA ILE A 606 -40.48 9.86 10.85
C ILE A 606 -40.56 9.06 12.15
N ILE A 607 -39.63 8.12 12.32
CA ILE A 607 -39.43 7.31 13.52
C ILE A 607 -38.07 7.68 14.13
N ASP A 608 -38.06 8.21 15.36
CA ASP A 608 -36.83 8.55 16.09
C ASP A 608 -36.34 7.34 16.90
N LEU A 609 -35.53 6.50 16.27
CA LEU A 609 -34.92 5.32 16.90
C LEU A 609 -33.88 5.72 17.96
N GLY A 610 -33.26 6.90 17.80
CA GLY A 610 -32.37 7.51 18.79
C GLY A 610 -33.09 7.77 20.12
N GLN A 611 -34.28 8.35 20.08
CA GLN A 611 -35.10 8.56 21.27
C GLN A 611 -35.60 7.25 21.88
N LEU A 612 -35.96 6.26 21.04
CA LEU A 612 -36.53 4.99 21.50
C LEU A 612 -35.53 4.07 22.20
N ILE A 613 -34.33 3.91 21.63
CA ILE A 613 -33.34 2.93 22.09
C ILE A 613 -31.91 3.47 22.14
N GLY A 614 -31.71 4.78 21.98
CA GLY A 614 -30.37 5.38 22.02
C GLY A 614 -29.49 4.99 20.83
N ALA A 615 -30.09 4.74 19.66
CA ALA A 615 -29.35 4.47 18.45
C ALA A 615 -28.81 5.76 17.81
N ASN A 616 -27.51 5.79 17.48
CA ASN A 616 -26.83 7.01 17.04
C ASN A 616 -26.85 7.21 15.51
N ASP A 617 -26.67 6.14 14.74
CA ASP A 617 -26.59 6.23 13.27
C ASP A 617 -27.09 4.94 12.61
N LEU A 618 -27.58 5.05 11.37
CA LEU A 618 -28.20 3.94 10.65
C LEU A 618 -28.06 4.08 9.14
N TYR A 619 -27.36 3.11 8.53
CA TYR A 619 -27.04 3.12 7.10
C TYR A 619 -27.57 1.91 6.34
N ALA A 620 -27.89 0.82 7.04
CA ALA A 620 -28.12 -0.48 6.42
C ALA A 620 -29.46 -1.09 6.85
N THR A 621 -30.16 -1.69 5.89
CA THR A 621 -31.37 -2.48 6.09
C THR A 621 -31.39 -3.62 5.08
N ASN A 622 -31.96 -4.76 5.47
CA ASN A 622 -32.13 -5.89 4.56
C ASN A 622 -33.20 -5.60 3.49
N TYR A 623 -33.41 -6.56 2.57
CA TYR A 623 -34.26 -6.38 1.40
C TYR A 623 -35.68 -5.88 1.70
N ASP A 624 -36.30 -6.38 2.77
CA ASP A 624 -37.69 -6.09 3.12
C ASP A 624 -37.88 -5.22 4.37
N GLY A 625 -36.80 -4.79 5.01
CA GLY A 625 -36.83 -3.97 6.22
C GLY A 625 -37.25 -4.72 7.49
N THR A 626 -37.27 -6.06 7.47
CA THR A 626 -37.56 -6.87 8.67
C THR A 626 -36.34 -7.08 9.57
N ARG A 627 -35.14 -6.74 9.07
CA ARG A 627 -33.85 -6.89 9.75
C ARG A 627 -33.04 -5.61 9.54
N VAL A 628 -33.17 -4.67 10.48
CA VAL A 628 -32.46 -3.40 10.48
C VAL A 628 -31.48 -3.37 11.67
N PRO A 629 -30.19 -3.69 11.44
CA PRO A 629 -29.19 -3.76 12.51
C PRO A 629 -28.73 -2.37 12.98
N MET A 630 -28.62 -2.19 14.30
CA MET A 630 -28.10 -0.95 14.89
C MET A 630 -27.54 -1.17 16.31
N TYR A 631 -26.63 -0.30 16.73
CA TYR A 631 -26.17 -0.27 18.13
C TYR A 631 -27.16 0.51 19.01
N SER A 632 -27.51 -0.04 20.16
CA SER A 632 -28.33 0.63 21.17
C SER A 632 -27.47 1.04 22.35
N SER A 633 -27.29 2.34 22.59
CA SER A 633 -26.56 2.82 23.77
C SER A 633 -27.33 2.59 25.09
N ILE A 634 -28.66 2.49 25.03
CA ILE A 634 -29.50 2.18 26.20
C ILE A 634 -29.35 0.71 26.59
N ARG A 635 -29.36 -0.19 25.61
CA ARG A 635 -29.22 -1.64 25.85
C ARG A 635 -27.75 -2.10 25.92
N ARG A 636 -26.82 -1.27 25.43
CA ARG A 636 -25.36 -1.53 25.35
C ARG A 636 -25.00 -2.77 24.53
N GLU A 637 -25.72 -2.96 23.42
CA GLU A 637 -25.60 -4.11 22.52
C GLU A 637 -26.08 -3.77 21.10
N MET A 638 -25.78 -4.63 20.13
CA MET A 638 -26.42 -4.57 18.81
C MET A 638 -27.80 -5.22 18.84
N VAL A 639 -28.73 -4.61 18.12
CA VAL A 639 -30.10 -5.09 17.97
C VAL A 639 -30.52 -5.11 16.51
N LEU A 640 -31.43 -6.02 16.17
CA LEU A 640 -32.19 -6.03 14.93
C LEU A 640 -33.56 -5.43 15.18
N TRP A 641 -33.88 -4.34 14.49
CA TRP A 641 -35.22 -3.79 14.44
C TRP A 641 -36.01 -4.36 13.25
N ASN A 642 -37.24 -4.78 13.49
CA ASN A 642 -38.19 -5.19 12.47
C ASN A 642 -39.19 -4.07 12.21
N ALA A 643 -38.97 -3.32 11.13
CA ALA A 643 -39.81 -2.17 10.80
C ALA A 643 -41.28 -2.52 10.57
N MET A 644 -41.57 -3.76 10.16
CA MET A 644 -42.93 -4.24 9.92
C MET A 644 -43.71 -4.54 11.21
N ARG A 645 -43.02 -4.61 12.36
CA ARG A 645 -43.64 -4.77 13.69
C ARG A 645 -43.83 -3.44 14.42
N GLY A 646 -43.47 -2.31 13.81
CA GLY A 646 -43.57 -0.99 14.41
C GLY A 646 -42.44 -0.73 15.42
N THR A 647 -42.74 -0.02 16.51
CA THR A 647 -41.74 0.48 17.48
C THR A 647 -41.90 -0.12 18.89
N GLY A 648 -42.72 -1.16 19.03
CA GLY A 648 -42.88 -1.90 20.28
C GLY A 648 -41.61 -2.66 20.67
N GLU A 649 -41.52 -3.09 21.93
CA GLU A 649 -40.36 -3.83 22.44
C GLU A 649 -40.08 -5.13 21.66
N ASP A 650 -41.13 -5.81 21.18
CA ASP A 650 -41.09 -7.04 20.39
C ASP A 650 -40.64 -6.84 18.93
N ALA A 651 -40.46 -5.58 18.50
CA ALA A 651 -39.84 -5.22 17.24
C ALA A 651 -38.31 -5.26 17.30
N PHE A 652 -37.70 -5.38 18.49
CA PHE A 652 -36.26 -5.37 18.67
C PHE A 652 -35.76 -6.72 19.19
N THR A 653 -34.78 -7.31 18.50
CA THR A 653 -34.12 -8.57 18.89
C THR A 653 -32.64 -8.32 19.12
N SER A 654 -32.12 -8.67 20.30
CA SER A 654 -30.69 -8.60 20.57
C SER A 654 -29.91 -9.57 19.67
N ILE A 655 -28.75 -9.12 19.19
CA ILE A 655 -27.76 -9.94 18.49
C ILE A 655 -26.38 -9.85 19.16
N ASP A 656 -26.33 -9.43 20.44
CA ASP A 656 -25.12 -9.12 21.21
C ASP A 656 -24.20 -8.14 20.45
N GLY A 657 -22.88 -8.22 20.57
CA GLY A 657 -21.95 -7.34 19.87
C GLY A 657 -20.50 -7.82 20.04
N LEU A 658 -19.56 -7.16 19.38
CA LEU A 658 -18.14 -7.39 19.66
C LEU A 658 -17.82 -6.97 21.10
N ARG A 659 -17.01 -7.77 21.79
CA ARG A 659 -16.63 -7.51 23.19
C ARG A 659 -15.24 -6.87 23.27
N TYR A 660 -15.10 -5.93 24.19
CA TYR A 660 -13.79 -5.43 24.57
C TYR A 660 -12.91 -6.57 25.08
N CYS A 661 -11.61 -6.48 24.82
CA CYS A 661 -10.56 -7.42 25.26
C CYS A 661 -10.58 -8.81 24.63
N ARG A 662 -11.74 -9.22 24.09
CA ARG A 662 -11.85 -10.43 23.27
C ARG A 662 -11.71 -10.11 21.78
N ASP A 663 -12.54 -9.18 21.31
CA ASP A 663 -12.70 -8.90 19.88
C ASP A 663 -12.12 -7.52 19.51
N VAL A 664 -12.16 -6.57 20.44
CA VAL A 664 -11.74 -5.17 20.26
C VAL A 664 -10.78 -4.79 21.39
N PRO A 665 -9.58 -4.27 21.10
CA PRO A 665 -8.69 -3.74 22.14
C PRO A 665 -9.37 -2.61 22.93
N TYR A 666 -9.06 -2.50 24.22
CA TYR A 666 -9.53 -1.38 25.04
C TYR A 666 -8.34 -0.70 25.70
N THR A 667 -7.97 0.47 25.18
CA THR A 667 -6.82 1.24 25.63
C THR A 667 -7.24 2.60 26.18
N SER A 668 -6.50 3.10 27.17
CA SER A 668 -6.67 4.47 27.66
C SER A 668 -6.17 5.48 26.61
N PHE A 669 -6.51 6.75 26.81
CA PHE A 669 -6.02 7.83 25.96
C PHE A 669 -4.48 7.92 25.93
N PHE A 670 -3.80 7.45 26.98
CA PHE A 670 -2.33 7.42 27.06
C PHE A 670 -1.72 6.08 26.62
N GLY A 671 -2.51 5.21 25.99
CA GLY A 671 -2.04 3.92 25.46
C GLY A 671 -1.92 2.80 26.51
N GLU A 672 -2.42 3.01 27.73
CA GLU A 672 -2.44 1.95 28.74
C GLU A 672 -3.46 0.86 28.34
N ASP A 673 -3.07 -0.40 28.42
CA ASP A 673 -3.94 -1.54 28.14
C ASP A 673 -4.93 -1.75 29.29
N LEU A 674 -6.16 -1.28 29.12
CA LEU A 674 -7.22 -1.39 30.12
C LEU A 674 -7.78 -2.83 30.21
N CYS A 675 -7.53 -3.65 29.19
CA CYS A 675 -7.89 -5.06 29.23
C CYS A 675 -7.06 -5.83 30.25
N ALA A 676 -5.77 -5.54 30.34
CA ALA A 676 -4.89 -6.12 31.35
C ALA A 676 -5.27 -5.70 32.79
N VAL A 677 -5.85 -4.50 32.96
CA VAL A 677 -6.21 -3.96 34.27
C VAL A 677 -7.55 -4.52 34.78
N TYR A 678 -8.57 -4.57 33.93
CA TYR A 678 -9.95 -4.82 34.35
C TYR A 678 -10.48 -6.21 33.93
N GLY A 679 -9.96 -6.81 32.86
CA GLY A 679 -10.44 -8.08 32.31
C GLY A 679 -11.75 -7.96 31.51
N GLU A 680 -11.99 -8.94 30.62
CA GLU A 680 -13.15 -8.97 29.71
C GLU A 680 -14.50 -8.94 30.45
N GLU A 681 -14.73 -9.87 31.39
CA GLU A 681 -16.04 -10.05 32.04
C GLU A 681 -16.51 -8.79 32.77
N TYR A 682 -15.62 -8.18 33.54
CA TYR A 682 -15.92 -6.94 34.28
C TYR A 682 -16.23 -5.77 33.33
N LEU A 683 -15.47 -5.63 32.24
CA LEU A 683 -15.73 -4.60 31.23
C LEU A 683 -17.05 -4.84 30.51
N TYR A 684 -17.41 -6.09 30.22
CA TYR A 684 -18.71 -6.43 29.65
C TYR A 684 -19.87 -6.10 30.60
N GLU A 685 -19.75 -6.44 31.88
CA GLU A 685 -20.77 -6.07 32.88
C GLU A 685 -20.93 -4.54 33.03
N MET A 686 -19.83 -3.79 32.94
CA MET A 686 -19.84 -2.33 33.10
C MET A 686 -20.32 -1.60 31.84
N LEU A 687 -19.82 -2.00 30.67
CA LEU A 687 -19.94 -1.24 29.42
C LEU A 687 -20.85 -1.91 28.38
N GLY A 688 -21.12 -3.21 28.53
CA GLY A 688 -21.76 -4.03 27.50
C GLY A 688 -20.80 -4.34 26.35
N THR A 689 -21.33 -4.32 25.13
CA THR A 689 -20.55 -4.55 23.91
C THR A 689 -19.85 -3.26 23.47
N ALA A 690 -18.82 -3.40 22.64
CA ALA A 690 -18.24 -2.24 21.96
C ALA A 690 -19.31 -1.56 21.08
N PRO A 691 -19.41 -0.22 21.08
CA PRO A 691 -20.25 0.50 20.13
C PRO A 691 -19.80 0.22 18.70
N MET A 692 -20.74 -0.11 17.83
CA MET A 692 -20.46 -0.46 16.43
C MET A 692 -21.31 0.36 15.47
N GLY A 693 -20.68 0.83 14.39
CA GLY A 693 -21.37 1.33 13.21
C GLY A 693 -21.58 0.19 12.22
N VAL A 694 -22.81 0.02 11.72
CA VAL A 694 -23.13 -0.98 10.70
C VAL A 694 -22.91 -0.38 9.32
N SER A 695 -22.17 -1.10 8.48
CA SER A 695 -21.91 -0.71 7.09
C SER A 695 -22.83 -1.43 6.12
N ALA A 696 -23.10 -2.72 6.33
CA ALA A 696 -23.90 -3.51 5.37
C ALA A 696 -24.61 -4.71 5.98
N VAL A 697 -25.60 -5.21 5.24
CA VAL A 697 -26.44 -6.36 5.61
C VAL A 697 -26.88 -7.13 4.35
N THR A 698 -26.99 -8.44 4.45
CA THR A 698 -27.50 -9.30 3.35
C THR A 698 -29.00 -9.14 3.14
N ASP A 699 -29.53 -9.63 2.02
CA ASP A 699 -30.96 -9.55 1.72
C ASP A 699 -31.83 -10.22 2.80
N LYS A 700 -31.36 -11.36 3.31
CA LYS A 700 -32.04 -12.11 4.38
C LYS A 700 -31.82 -11.49 5.77
N GLY A 701 -30.84 -10.60 5.91
CA GLY A 701 -30.41 -10.05 7.20
C GLY A 701 -29.82 -11.10 8.13
N ASP A 702 -29.16 -12.12 7.56
CA ASP A 702 -28.49 -13.20 8.29
C ASP A 702 -26.97 -13.05 8.34
N ILE A 703 -26.43 -12.02 7.68
CA ILE A 703 -25.07 -11.52 7.86
C ILE A 703 -25.14 -9.99 8.02
N VAL A 704 -24.39 -9.46 9.00
CA VAL A 704 -24.23 -8.02 9.23
C VAL A 704 -22.74 -7.70 9.30
N LEU A 705 -22.33 -6.63 8.61
CA LEU A 705 -20.97 -6.10 8.67
C LEU A 705 -20.95 -4.76 9.39
N GLY A 706 -19.89 -4.52 10.14
CA GLY A 706 -19.70 -3.24 10.80
C GLY A 706 -18.31 -3.06 11.36
N ARG A 707 -18.10 -1.94 12.04
CA ARG A 707 -16.84 -1.63 12.72
C ARG A 707 -17.08 -1.07 14.11
N ALA A 708 -16.22 -1.47 15.04
CA ALA A 708 -16.09 -0.88 16.36
C ALA A 708 -14.89 0.08 16.40
N GLY A 709 -14.85 0.94 17.42
CA GLY A 709 -13.70 1.81 17.70
C GLY A 709 -13.80 3.20 17.08
N SER A 710 -12.68 3.93 17.09
CA SER A 710 -12.60 5.34 16.71
C SER A 710 -11.21 5.69 16.18
N PHE A 711 -11.08 6.88 15.59
CA PHE A 711 -9.79 7.39 15.12
C PHE A 711 -8.72 7.43 16.23
N PHE A 712 -9.11 7.66 17.50
CA PHE A 712 -8.17 7.77 18.61
C PHE A 712 -7.78 6.42 19.24
N THR A 713 -8.61 5.40 19.08
CA THR A 713 -8.45 4.09 19.76
C THR A 713 -8.18 2.95 18.78
N GLY A 714 -8.10 3.25 17.48
CA GLY A 714 -8.10 2.26 16.42
C GLY A 714 -9.52 1.75 16.09
N PHE A 715 -9.62 1.08 14.95
CA PHE A 715 -10.85 0.45 14.46
C PHE A 715 -10.74 -1.07 14.47
N SER A 716 -11.87 -1.76 14.57
CA SER A 716 -11.95 -3.22 14.45
C SER A 716 -13.18 -3.60 13.64
N GLY A 717 -12.98 -4.26 12.51
CA GLY A 717 -14.05 -4.72 11.63
C GLY A 717 -14.65 -6.01 12.15
N GLY A 718 -15.97 -6.14 12.06
CA GLY A 718 -16.73 -7.28 12.54
C GLY A 718 -17.70 -7.82 11.51
N ILE A 719 -17.94 -9.12 11.62
CA ILE A 719 -18.99 -9.84 10.91
C ILE A 719 -19.86 -10.58 11.92
N TRP A 720 -21.16 -10.38 11.81
CA TRP A 720 -22.15 -11.19 12.50
C TRP A 720 -22.74 -12.19 11.52
N ILE A 721 -22.85 -13.45 11.94
CA ILE A 721 -23.51 -14.50 11.18
C ILE A 721 -24.59 -15.10 12.07
N GLU A 722 -25.83 -15.16 11.58
CA GLU A 722 -26.95 -15.71 12.33
C GLU A 722 -26.64 -17.14 12.81
N GLY A 723 -26.78 -17.38 14.11
CA GLY A 723 -26.48 -18.67 14.74
C GLY A 723 -25.00 -18.89 15.13
N LEU A 724 -24.07 -18.04 14.68
CA LEU A 724 -22.67 -18.05 15.11
C LEU A 724 -22.33 -16.85 16.01
N GLY A 725 -22.99 -15.71 15.82
CA GLY A 725 -22.71 -14.47 16.56
C GLY A 725 -21.70 -13.57 15.86
N TRP A 726 -21.20 -12.58 16.59
CA TRP A 726 -20.18 -11.64 16.14
C TRP A 726 -18.77 -12.25 16.27
N MET A 727 -17.92 -11.97 15.29
CA MET A 727 -16.48 -12.17 15.35
C MET A 727 -15.77 -11.06 14.58
N SER A 728 -14.48 -10.86 14.85
CA SER A 728 -13.69 -9.93 14.04
C SER A 728 -13.48 -10.48 12.62
N MET A 729 -13.34 -9.60 11.62
CA MET A 729 -12.98 -10.01 10.26
C MET A 729 -11.65 -10.75 10.22
N ARG A 730 -10.69 -10.35 11.07
CA ARG A 730 -9.40 -11.03 11.23
C ARG A 730 -9.59 -12.46 11.74
N GLU A 731 -10.44 -12.67 12.74
CA GLU A 731 -10.76 -14.03 13.22
C GLU A 731 -11.43 -14.87 12.12
N PHE A 732 -12.40 -14.30 11.40
CA PHE A 732 -13.07 -14.96 10.28
C PHE A 732 -12.06 -15.49 9.26
N LEU A 733 -11.15 -14.64 8.78
CA LEU A 733 -10.16 -14.99 7.78
C LEU A 733 -9.10 -15.97 8.30
N ARG A 734 -8.58 -15.74 9.51
CA ARG A 734 -7.62 -16.63 10.17
C ARG A 734 -8.17 -18.05 10.32
N LYS A 735 -9.39 -18.18 10.84
CA LYS A 735 -10.05 -19.50 10.99
C LYS A 735 -10.33 -20.17 9.65
N GLN A 736 -10.45 -19.42 8.56
CA GLN A 736 -10.62 -19.96 7.21
C GLN A 736 -9.27 -20.29 6.53
N GLY A 737 -8.14 -19.97 7.17
CA GLY A 737 -6.80 -20.22 6.65
C GLY A 737 -6.38 -19.26 5.54
N VAL A 738 -6.94 -18.04 5.51
CA VAL A 738 -6.57 -17.02 4.51
C VAL A 738 -5.28 -16.34 4.96
N VAL A 739 -4.16 -16.99 4.70
CA VAL A 739 -2.81 -16.49 5.05
C VAL A 739 -2.45 -15.24 4.24
N GLU A 740 -3.07 -15.06 3.08
CA GLU A 740 -2.86 -13.91 2.21
C GLU A 740 -3.25 -12.58 2.85
N ALA A 741 -4.05 -12.67 3.91
CA ALA A 741 -4.60 -11.56 4.65
C ALA A 741 -3.85 -11.30 5.97
N GLU A 742 -2.84 -12.08 6.35
CA GLU A 742 -2.31 -12.06 7.72
C GLU A 742 -1.77 -10.68 8.14
N ASN A 743 -1.09 -9.97 7.22
CA ASN A 743 -0.51 -8.66 7.48
C ASN A 743 -1.44 -7.47 7.16
N ILE A 744 -2.71 -7.74 6.83
CA ILE A 744 -3.67 -6.72 6.42
C ILE A 744 -4.63 -6.39 7.57
N ASP A 745 -4.90 -5.10 7.77
CA ASP A 745 -5.90 -4.69 8.76
C ASP A 745 -7.31 -4.70 8.17
N PHE A 746 -8.18 -5.56 8.70
CA PHE A 746 -9.59 -5.70 8.28
C PHE A 746 -10.52 -4.83 9.12
N ASN A 747 -10.11 -3.59 9.36
CA ASN A 747 -10.77 -2.70 10.30
C ASN A 747 -12.00 -1.97 9.71
N ASN A 748 -12.20 -2.05 8.39
CA ASN A 748 -13.24 -1.30 7.69
C ASN A 748 -13.96 -2.14 6.60
N PRO A 749 -14.75 -3.17 6.98
CA PRO A 749 -15.67 -3.84 6.06
C PRO A 749 -16.79 -2.88 5.64
N LEU A 750 -17.03 -2.72 4.33
CA LEU A 750 -17.90 -1.66 3.80
C LEU A 750 -19.20 -2.18 3.18
N ALA A 751 -19.13 -3.22 2.35
CA ALA A 751 -20.32 -3.71 1.65
C ALA A 751 -20.31 -5.23 1.46
N VAL A 752 -21.51 -5.79 1.33
CA VAL A 752 -21.74 -7.23 1.12
C VAL A 752 -22.81 -7.46 0.06
N SER A 753 -22.64 -8.50 -0.75
CA SER A 753 -23.65 -8.96 -1.71
C SER A 753 -24.90 -9.51 -1.04
N ALA A 754 -25.96 -9.77 -1.81
CA ALA A 754 -27.20 -10.33 -1.28
C ALA A 754 -27.03 -11.71 -0.65
N SER A 755 -26.12 -12.53 -1.17
CA SER A 755 -25.84 -13.88 -0.68
C SER A 755 -24.98 -13.88 0.57
N GLY A 756 -24.15 -12.83 0.76
CA GLY A 756 -23.10 -12.82 1.76
C GLY A 756 -21.73 -13.26 1.24
N SER A 757 -21.66 -13.82 0.02
CA SER A 757 -20.43 -14.41 -0.50
C SER A 757 -19.37 -13.38 -0.85
N GLU A 758 -19.75 -12.22 -1.35
CA GLU A 758 -18.81 -11.18 -1.76
C GLU A 758 -18.83 -10.05 -0.75
N ILE A 759 -17.67 -9.78 -0.15
CA ILE A 759 -17.48 -8.71 0.81
C ILE A 759 -16.39 -7.79 0.29
N VAL A 760 -16.64 -6.49 0.33
CA VAL A 760 -15.63 -5.47 0.03
C VAL A 760 -15.40 -4.60 1.25
N GLY A 761 -14.16 -4.18 1.44
CA GLY A 761 -13.76 -3.27 2.49
C GLY A 761 -12.41 -2.65 2.19
N GLY A 762 -11.84 -1.97 3.18
CA GLY A 762 -10.52 -1.38 3.07
C GLY A 762 -9.85 -1.21 4.42
N ILE A 763 -8.79 -0.41 4.42
CA ILE A 763 -8.11 0.05 5.64
C ILE A 763 -8.58 1.47 5.93
N ALA A 764 -9.10 1.71 7.13
CA ALA A 764 -9.52 3.03 7.55
C ALA A 764 -8.35 4.03 7.47
N GLY A 765 -8.51 5.08 6.64
CA GLY A 765 -7.52 6.14 6.48
C GLY A 765 -6.43 5.88 5.44
N ALA A 766 -6.45 4.74 4.73
CA ALA A 766 -5.50 4.42 3.67
C ALA A 766 -6.22 4.16 2.33
N GLN A 767 -5.56 4.45 1.21
CA GLN A 767 -6.06 4.13 -0.13
C GLN A 767 -5.77 2.66 -0.47
N PHE A 768 -6.48 1.78 0.21
CA PHE A 768 -6.36 0.34 0.02
C PHE A 768 -7.71 -0.31 0.25
N SER A 769 -8.11 -1.14 -0.71
CA SER A 769 -9.32 -1.95 -0.60
C SER A 769 -9.02 -3.42 -0.79
N TRP A 770 -9.95 -4.24 -0.37
CA TRP A 770 -9.89 -5.67 -0.51
C TRP A 770 -11.26 -6.22 -0.86
N MET A 771 -11.23 -7.36 -1.55
CA MET A 771 -12.39 -8.16 -1.87
C MET A 771 -12.21 -9.55 -1.31
N ILE A 772 -13.27 -10.06 -0.69
CA ILE A 772 -13.36 -11.42 -0.18
C ILE A 772 -14.46 -12.13 -0.96
N GLN A 773 -14.15 -13.32 -1.45
CA GLN A 773 -15.11 -14.25 -2.05
C GLN A 773 -15.21 -15.48 -1.15
N ALA A 774 -16.35 -15.65 -0.52
CA ALA A 774 -16.59 -16.62 0.54
C ALA A 774 -17.68 -17.64 0.16
N ASP A 775 -17.97 -17.88 -1.13
CA ASP A 775 -18.99 -18.86 -1.58
C ASP A 775 -18.86 -20.22 -0.89
N GLN A 776 -17.62 -20.58 -0.55
CA GLN A 776 -17.28 -21.76 0.21
C GLN A 776 -16.44 -21.39 1.43
N VAL A 777 -16.71 -22.08 2.53
CA VAL A 777 -15.99 -21.95 3.81
C VAL A 777 -15.74 -23.33 4.40
N TYR A 778 -14.76 -23.44 5.29
CA TYR A 778 -14.45 -24.64 6.04
C TYR A 778 -15.08 -24.64 7.42
N VAL A 779 -15.41 -25.86 7.86
CA VAL A 779 -15.75 -26.21 9.24
C VAL A 779 -14.88 -27.36 9.70
N CYS A 780 -14.55 -27.40 10.99
CA CYS A 780 -13.86 -28.51 11.61
C CYS A 780 -14.91 -29.50 12.10
N GLN A 781 -14.98 -30.65 11.42
CA GLN A 781 -15.95 -31.70 11.73
C GLN A 781 -15.19 -32.99 12.03
N ASN A 782 -15.26 -33.45 13.28
CA ASN A 782 -14.57 -34.66 13.75
C ASN A 782 -13.04 -34.63 13.50
N GLY A 783 -12.41 -33.47 13.71
CA GLY A 783 -10.97 -33.29 13.47
C GLY A 783 -10.58 -33.24 11.99
N GLN A 784 -11.54 -33.11 11.07
CA GLN A 784 -11.28 -32.92 9.65
C GLN A 784 -11.84 -31.59 9.13
N SER A 785 -11.03 -30.87 8.36
CA SER A 785 -11.43 -29.67 7.64
C SER A 785 -12.36 -30.03 6.47
N VAL A 786 -13.64 -29.66 6.59
CA VAL A 786 -14.69 -29.97 5.61
C VAL A 786 -15.20 -28.69 4.95
N LEU A 787 -15.13 -28.64 3.62
CA LEU A 787 -15.66 -27.55 2.82
C LEU A 787 -17.20 -27.59 2.76
N THR A 788 -17.85 -26.42 2.89
CA THR A 788 -19.31 -26.26 2.81
C THR A 788 -19.65 -24.90 2.18
N GLY A 789 -20.91 -24.70 1.78
CA GLY A 789 -21.37 -23.43 1.19
C GLY A 789 -21.64 -22.35 2.26
N PHE A 790 -21.42 -21.08 1.91
CA PHE A 790 -21.66 -19.94 2.80
C PHE A 790 -22.94 -19.16 2.43
N PRO A 791 -23.67 -18.56 3.41
CA PRO A 791 -23.60 -18.86 4.84
C PRO A 791 -24.42 -20.08 5.25
N ASN A 792 -25.37 -20.54 4.42
CA ASN A 792 -26.37 -21.53 4.86
C ASN A 792 -25.77 -22.91 5.15
N GLY A 793 -24.81 -23.37 4.34
CA GLY A 793 -24.12 -24.63 4.57
C GLY A 793 -23.27 -24.58 5.84
N LEU A 794 -22.63 -23.44 6.12
CA LEU A 794 -21.92 -23.17 7.37
C LEU A 794 -22.88 -23.25 8.57
N LYS A 795 -23.97 -22.48 8.56
CA LYS A 795 -24.96 -22.46 9.65
C LYS A 795 -25.48 -23.87 9.94
N ALA A 796 -25.81 -24.64 8.91
CA ALA A 796 -26.30 -26.00 9.05
C ALA A 796 -25.25 -26.94 9.67
N LYS A 797 -23.98 -26.81 9.29
CA LYS A 797 -22.88 -27.64 9.84
C LYS A 797 -22.57 -27.29 11.29
N VAL A 798 -22.54 -26.00 11.64
CA VAL A 798 -22.32 -25.55 13.03
C VAL A 798 -23.48 -25.98 13.92
N ALA A 799 -24.73 -25.84 13.45
CA ALA A 799 -25.89 -26.35 14.17
C ALA A 799 -25.87 -27.88 14.37
N ALA A 800 -25.17 -28.62 13.50
CA ALA A 800 -24.94 -30.05 13.62
C ALA A 800 -23.71 -30.41 14.48
N GLY A 801 -23.05 -29.44 15.11
CA GLY A 801 -21.94 -29.64 16.06
C GLY A 801 -20.54 -29.48 15.47
N ALA A 802 -20.39 -29.02 14.22
CA ALA A 802 -19.08 -28.67 13.68
C ALA A 802 -18.58 -27.32 14.25
N GLN A 803 -17.27 -27.14 14.35
CA GLN A 803 -16.67 -25.85 14.73
C GLN A 803 -16.42 -24.99 13.48
N PHE A 804 -16.55 -23.67 13.60
CA PHE A 804 -16.29 -22.75 12.50
C PHE A 804 -14.80 -22.69 12.18
N GLY A 805 -14.43 -22.77 10.90
CA GLY A 805 -13.05 -22.73 10.46
C GLY A 805 -12.45 -24.09 10.14
N ARG A 806 -11.21 -24.07 9.65
CA ARG A 806 -10.35 -25.23 9.45
C ARG A 806 -9.90 -25.81 10.78
N CYS A 807 -9.72 -27.12 10.87
CA CYS A 807 -9.23 -27.78 12.09
C CYS A 807 -7.82 -27.34 12.48
N GLU A 808 -7.00 -26.98 11.49
CA GLU A 808 -5.62 -26.53 11.66
C GLU A 808 -5.53 -25.14 12.30
N PHE A 809 -6.65 -24.39 12.34
CA PHE A 809 -6.72 -22.99 12.79
C PHE A 809 -7.76 -22.78 13.92
N GLN A 810 -8.15 -23.85 14.65
CA GLN A 810 -9.13 -23.76 15.74
C GLN A 810 -8.60 -23.05 16.99
#